data_AF-A0A8J6PX12-F1
#
_entry.id   AF-A0A8J6PX12-F1
#
_cell.length_a   1.000
_cell.length_b   1.000
_cell.length_c   1.000
_cell.angle_alpha   90.00
_cell.angle_beta   90.00
_cell.angle_gamma   90.00
#
_symmetry.space_group_name_H-M   'P 1'
#
loop_
_entity.id
_entity.type
_entity.pdbx_description
1 polymer ?
#
loop_
_entity_poly.entity_id
_entity_poly.type
_entity_poly.pdbx_seq_one_letter_code
_entity_poly.pdbx_strand_id
1 'polypeptide(L)'
;MTTNTKYTKLLALLLCLFVIFSVQGTELWVSNIGNDNNSGTKEQPLATLNMALRKVRNMRRLNDPMIKDGVRIILMDGVFSLNEPVFIRPEDAGTAESPTIIEAASNATPVLSGGVQISNWKKAEAVNGLAAGTVWVTDAPKKAGAVLNYRQLWVNENKAVRAKSTEGDKMDRILSWDTKSETCWIPFKDKSVAFEPGMEMFIQQWWAIATLRIKDIEVKGDSAKLYFEQPESRIQSEHPWPAPWISEKTGNSAFFLNNALCLLDEPGEWYLDRLNGKIYYYPKAGEDITTTKVVAPVLESLVEVKGTADTPVQYVYFKNIAFEYSNWLRPSEQGHVPLQAGMYMLDAYKLKEPGTPDKAGLENQAWLGRPRAAVEVNFANNMLFEGCSFQHLASTGLDLHKGTNNNTVQGNLFKDIGGSAINLGVFSDEAFETHLPYNPKDEREVCSNETVIDNLITDVTNEDWGCVGISAGFVKNITIAHNEISDVAYTGIGLGWGWTKTVNAMRNNKVIANKIHHYGKHLYDTAGIYTLSAQPESVIEENYVYDIYFNPYAHDPYHWFYLYTDEGSAYFDVKNNWVPAEKFLQNANGPDNVWENNNAYVNESVKTNAGIREPYKHLLKEVVVDTNWPMQEIPHFAAVELIGKGFDSEKIKSIAKTNGVIDAQLYEWKKHTVLYAKMNHIEYLKQQLALEYPKAEIKTYNTPVYNFNKFEHCDDKTMAAEWDHIVLTANLVDDAKLQEEYLQYHETQFEEWPEVAQGFCNADFQQLQVFKNGRQLTLVISIPKGADLDELNPKTTENNPRVDEWNKIMKRYQTGIEGTKSGETWVFLNKLN
;
A
#
# COMPACT_ATOMS: atom_id res chain seq x y z
N MET A 1 -70.75 0.60 51.45
CA MET A 1 -71.42 0.34 50.16
C MET A 1 -71.48 1.65 49.38
N THR A 2 -70.46 1.86 48.53
CA THR A 2 -70.59 2.01 47.07
C THR A 2 -71.26 3.30 46.61
N THR A 3 -70.44 4.32 46.30
CA THR A 3 -70.34 4.95 44.96
C THR A 3 -69.56 6.26 45.07
N ASN A 4 -68.37 6.33 44.47
CA ASN A 4 -67.84 7.60 43.98
C ASN A 4 -66.94 7.38 42.75
N THR A 5 -67.54 6.78 41.72
CA THR A 5 -67.00 6.62 40.37
C THR A 5 -67.22 7.89 39.55
N LYS A 6 -66.65 9.03 39.99
CA LYS A 6 -66.66 10.29 39.21
C LYS A 6 -65.29 10.94 39.00
N TYR A 7 -64.20 10.38 39.52
CA TYR A 7 -62.84 10.90 39.28
C TYR A 7 -61.96 10.01 38.39
N THR A 8 -62.39 8.80 38.03
CA THR A 8 -61.61 7.88 37.18
C THR A 8 -61.86 8.01 35.68
N LYS A 9 -62.88 8.76 35.24
CA LYS A 9 -63.16 8.95 33.79
C LYS A 9 -62.56 10.21 33.18
N LEU A 10 -62.11 11.18 33.99
CA LEU A 10 -61.43 12.39 33.48
C LEU A 10 -59.90 12.21 33.41
N LEU A 11 -59.32 11.34 34.25
CA LEU A 11 -57.89 11.00 34.17
C LEU A 11 -57.58 10.01 33.04
N ALA A 12 -58.54 9.14 32.68
CA ALA A 12 -58.38 8.19 31.58
C ALA A 12 -58.51 8.84 30.18
N LEU A 13 -59.14 10.02 30.07
CA LEU A 13 -59.21 10.77 28.82
C LEU A 13 -58.01 11.73 28.62
N LEU A 14 -57.28 12.07 29.69
CA LEU A 14 -56.07 12.89 29.65
C LEU A 14 -54.76 12.06 29.59
N LEU A 15 -54.82 10.75 29.85
CA LEU A 15 -53.67 9.83 29.69
C LEU A 15 -53.58 9.15 28.30
N CYS A 16 -54.50 9.42 27.38
CA CYS A 16 -54.46 8.90 25.99
C CYS A 16 -53.90 9.90 24.96
N LEU A 17 -53.22 10.97 25.38
CA LEU A 17 -52.71 12.02 24.48
C LEU A 17 -51.21 12.34 24.63
N PHE A 18 -50.45 11.46 25.28
CA PHE A 18 -48.99 11.43 25.14
C PHE A 18 -48.56 10.14 24.45
N VAL A 19 -48.97 10.00 23.18
CA VAL A 19 -48.10 9.30 22.24
C VAL A 19 -46.90 10.23 22.10
N ILE A 20 -45.80 9.87 22.77
CA ILE A 20 -44.48 10.38 22.41
C ILE A 20 -44.26 9.80 21.01
N PHE A 21 -44.75 10.50 19.98
CA PHE A 21 -44.23 10.33 18.64
C PHE A 21 -42.77 10.77 18.79
N SER A 22 -41.86 9.81 18.84
CA SER A 22 -40.49 10.09 18.42
C SER A 22 -40.63 10.58 16.99
N VAL A 23 -40.53 11.90 16.80
CA VAL A 23 -40.55 12.49 15.47
C VAL A 23 -39.22 12.08 14.84
N GLN A 24 -39.21 10.93 14.18
CA GLN A 24 -38.13 10.54 13.29
C GLN A 24 -38.20 11.47 12.07
N GLY A 25 -37.03 11.88 11.56
CA GLY A 25 -36.96 12.66 10.32
C GLY A 25 -37.69 11.98 9.16
N THR A 26 -38.05 12.74 8.14
CA THR A 26 -38.86 12.24 7.02
C THR A 26 -38.17 11.08 6.30
N GLU A 27 -38.89 10.00 6.05
CA GLU A 27 -38.37 8.85 5.31
C GLU A 27 -38.85 8.84 3.85
N LEU A 28 -37.91 8.65 2.93
CA LEU A 28 -38.14 8.36 1.52
C LEU A 28 -37.56 7.00 1.18
N TRP A 29 -38.42 6.05 0.81
CA TRP A 29 -38.03 4.68 0.51
C TRP A 29 -37.73 4.51 -0.98
N VAL A 30 -36.65 3.80 -1.30
CA VAL A 30 -36.19 3.54 -2.67
C VAL A 30 -35.99 2.03 -2.85
N SER A 31 -36.49 1.46 -3.94
CA SER A 31 -36.37 0.04 -4.28
C SER A 31 -36.04 -0.12 -5.77
N ASN A 32 -35.19 -1.09 -6.10
CA ASN A 32 -34.81 -1.38 -7.49
C ASN A 32 -35.98 -1.93 -8.35
N ILE A 33 -37.12 -2.25 -7.73
CA ILE A 33 -38.39 -2.59 -8.39
C ILE A 33 -39.49 -1.52 -8.15
N GLY A 34 -39.12 -0.35 -7.62
CA GLY A 34 -40.02 0.77 -7.34
C GLY A 34 -40.44 1.54 -8.60
N ASN A 35 -41.07 2.71 -8.40
CA ASN A 35 -41.46 3.60 -9.51
C ASN A 35 -41.26 5.06 -9.10
N ASP A 36 -40.60 5.86 -9.95
CA ASP A 36 -40.30 7.27 -9.63
C ASP A 36 -41.52 8.19 -9.62
N ASN A 37 -42.69 7.71 -10.09
CA ASN A 37 -43.97 8.41 -9.92
C ASN A 37 -44.62 8.15 -8.55
N ASN A 38 -44.09 7.21 -7.77
CA ASN A 38 -44.63 6.88 -6.45
C ASN A 38 -44.40 8.01 -5.44
N SER A 39 -45.13 7.96 -4.33
CA SER A 39 -45.01 8.93 -3.23
C SER A 39 -43.68 8.82 -2.46
N GLY A 40 -43.00 7.67 -2.50
CA GLY A 40 -41.76 7.43 -1.74
C GLY A 40 -41.99 6.91 -0.33
N THR A 41 -43.19 6.42 -0.02
CA THR A 41 -43.42 5.65 1.21
C THR A 41 -42.88 4.23 1.06
N LYS A 42 -42.79 3.49 2.16
CA LYS A 42 -42.31 2.09 2.14
C LYS A 42 -43.15 1.18 1.23
N GLU A 43 -44.47 1.39 1.17
CA GLU A 43 -45.41 0.63 0.34
C GLU A 43 -45.41 1.08 -1.12
N GLN A 44 -45.00 2.32 -1.38
CA GLN A 44 -44.87 2.92 -2.71
C GLN A 44 -43.48 3.54 -2.86
N PRO A 45 -42.42 2.73 -2.91
CA PRO A 45 -41.05 3.23 -2.96
C PRO A 45 -40.74 3.84 -4.33
N LEU A 46 -39.83 4.80 -4.34
CA LEU A 46 -39.22 5.34 -5.55
C LEU A 46 -38.34 4.28 -6.23
N ALA A 47 -38.08 4.43 -7.52
CA ALA A 47 -37.18 3.53 -8.24
C ALA A 47 -35.71 3.96 -8.08
N THR A 48 -35.45 5.27 -8.04
CA THR A 48 -34.08 5.80 -8.12
C THR A 48 -33.73 6.72 -6.96
N LEU A 49 -32.45 6.69 -6.56
CA LEU A 49 -31.87 7.67 -5.63
C LEU A 49 -31.93 9.10 -6.20
N ASN A 50 -31.78 9.25 -7.53
CA ASN A 50 -31.93 10.53 -8.21
C ASN A 50 -33.30 11.17 -7.98
N MET A 51 -34.38 10.40 -8.02
CA MET A 51 -35.73 10.92 -7.73
C MET A 51 -35.91 11.24 -6.25
N ALA A 52 -35.36 10.41 -5.35
CA ALA A 52 -35.42 10.67 -3.92
C ALA A 52 -34.73 11.99 -3.57
N LEU A 53 -33.51 12.23 -4.06
CA LEU A 53 -32.79 13.49 -3.91
C LEU A 53 -33.58 14.67 -4.47
N ARG A 54 -34.20 14.53 -5.65
CA ARG A 54 -35.06 15.57 -6.23
C ARG A 54 -36.24 15.92 -5.32
N LYS A 55 -36.84 14.94 -4.64
CA LYS A 55 -37.89 15.19 -3.66
C LYS A 55 -37.35 15.94 -2.44
N VAL A 56 -36.23 15.50 -1.87
CA VAL A 56 -35.57 16.21 -0.75
C VAL A 56 -35.31 17.66 -1.14
N ARG A 57 -34.71 17.91 -2.31
CA ARG A 57 -34.46 19.24 -2.86
C ARG A 57 -35.72 20.11 -2.92
N ASN A 58 -36.83 19.55 -3.40
CA ASN A 58 -38.09 20.27 -3.48
C ASN A 58 -38.67 20.58 -2.10
N MET A 59 -38.56 19.65 -1.14
CA MET A 59 -38.99 19.87 0.24
C MET A 59 -38.17 20.99 0.89
N ARG A 60 -36.84 21.00 0.70
CA ARG A 60 -35.96 22.07 1.17
C ARG A 60 -36.30 23.42 0.52
N ARG A 61 -36.45 23.47 -0.80
CA ARG A 61 -36.84 24.69 -1.54
C ARG A 61 -38.16 25.29 -1.06
N LEU A 62 -39.11 24.45 -0.65
CA LEU A 62 -40.44 24.87 -0.20
C LEU A 62 -40.52 25.12 1.32
N ASN A 63 -39.42 24.93 2.07
CA ASN A 63 -39.41 24.94 3.53
C ASN A 63 -40.49 24.01 4.12
N ASP A 64 -40.60 22.81 3.56
CA ASP A 64 -41.56 21.81 4.03
C ASP A 64 -41.31 21.48 5.51
N PRO A 65 -42.30 21.61 6.41
CA PRO A 65 -42.12 21.32 7.85
C PRO A 65 -41.56 19.92 8.14
N MET A 66 -41.76 18.98 7.22
CA MET A 66 -41.30 17.60 7.31
C MET A 66 -39.77 17.45 7.29
N ILE A 67 -39.01 18.45 6.81
CA ILE A 67 -37.54 18.38 6.78
C ILE A 67 -36.91 18.75 8.13
N LYS A 68 -37.68 19.25 9.11
CA LYS A 68 -37.13 19.88 10.32
C LYS A 68 -36.08 19.04 11.05
N ASP A 69 -36.32 17.73 11.13
CA ASP A 69 -35.47 16.77 11.85
C ASP A 69 -34.63 15.89 10.89
N GLY A 70 -34.34 16.43 9.71
CA GLY A 70 -33.60 15.75 8.64
C GLY A 70 -34.48 14.90 7.72
N VAL A 71 -33.86 14.40 6.65
CA VAL A 71 -34.50 13.52 5.67
C VAL A 71 -33.65 12.27 5.47
N ARG A 72 -34.27 11.11 5.63
CA ARG A 72 -33.66 9.79 5.45
C ARG A 72 -34.13 9.19 4.12
N ILE A 73 -33.22 8.94 3.21
CA ILE A 73 -33.44 8.18 1.98
C ILE A 73 -33.01 6.74 2.26
N ILE A 74 -33.98 5.85 2.38
CA ILE A 74 -33.79 4.45 2.78
C ILE A 74 -33.81 3.56 1.54
N LEU A 75 -32.66 2.97 1.21
CA LEU A 75 -32.51 2.05 0.09
C LEU A 75 -32.82 0.63 0.55
N MET A 76 -33.81 0.01 -0.08
CA MET A 76 -34.13 -1.40 0.11
C MET A 76 -33.05 -2.31 -0.51
N ASP A 77 -33.06 -3.58 -0.13
CA ASP A 77 -32.10 -4.56 -0.62
C ASP A 77 -32.15 -4.72 -2.15
N GLY A 78 -30.98 -4.91 -2.76
CA GLY A 78 -30.85 -5.16 -4.19
C GLY A 78 -29.87 -4.24 -4.92
N VAL A 79 -29.70 -4.53 -6.21
CA VAL A 79 -28.81 -3.77 -7.11
C VAL A 79 -29.60 -2.67 -7.81
N PHE A 80 -29.12 -1.43 -7.67
CA PHE A 80 -29.60 -0.23 -8.34
C PHE A 80 -28.65 0.09 -9.50
N SER A 81 -28.96 -0.43 -10.70
CA SER A 81 -28.18 -0.15 -11.90
C SER A 81 -28.31 1.32 -12.31
N LEU A 82 -27.17 2.01 -12.38
CA LEU A 82 -27.09 3.42 -12.74
C LEU A 82 -26.87 3.56 -14.26
N ASN A 83 -27.65 4.43 -14.89
CA ASN A 83 -27.46 4.80 -16.30
C ASN A 83 -26.64 6.10 -16.48
N GLU A 84 -26.53 6.86 -15.40
CA GLU A 84 -25.79 8.11 -15.23
C GLU A 84 -25.41 8.25 -13.73
N PRO A 85 -24.38 9.05 -13.39
CA PRO A 85 -24.01 9.29 -12.00
C PRO A 85 -25.15 9.91 -11.19
N VAL A 86 -25.21 9.59 -9.89
CA VAL A 86 -26.06 10.30 -8.94
C VAL A 86 -25.41 11.64 -8.62
N PHE A 87 -25.98 12.73 -9.13
CA PHE A 87 -25.44 14.07 -8.94
C PHE A 87 -26.09 14.80 -7.75
N ILE A 88 -25.31 14.96 -6.68
CA ILE A 88 -25.66 15.72 -5.48
C ILE A 88 -25.08 17.13 -5.61
N ARG A 89 -25.94 18.13 -5.44
CA ARG A 89 -25.65 19.55 -5.70
C ARG A 89 -25.98 20.44 -4.50
N PRO A 90 -25.61 21.73 -4.49
CA PRO A 90 -25.81 22.61 -3.34
C PRO A 90 -27.26 22.67 -2.84
N GLU A 91 -28.24 22.57 -3.73
CA GLU A 91 -29.66 22.57 -3.35
C GLU A 91 -30.12 21.30 -2.61
N ASP A 92 -29.32 20.24 -2.60
CA ASP A 92 -29.57 19.00 -1.83
C ASP A 92 -29.01 19.08 -0.40
N ALA A 93 -28.20 20.11 -0.11
CA ALA A 93 -27.50 20.27 1.15
C ALA A 93 -28.46 20.31 2.35
N GLY A 94 -28.07 19.63 3.42
CA GLY A 94 -28.71 19.69 4.71
C GLY A 94 -28.14 20.78 5.60
N THR A 95 -28.47 20.67 6.89
CA THR A 95 -27.86 21.43 7.99
C THR A 95 -27.47 20.44 9.08
N ALA A 96 -26.76 20.89 10.12
CA ALA A 96 -26.44 20.04 11.27
C ALA A 96 -27.70 19.45 11.93
N GLU A 97 -28.78 20.23 11.99
CA GLU A 97 -30.07 19.82 12.56
C GLU A 97 -30.96 19.05 11.58
N SER A 98 -30.77 19.26 10.28
CA SER A 98 -31.56 18.63 9.19
C SER A 98 -30.66 18.07 8.09
N PRO A 99 -29.88 17.01 8.35
CA PRO A 99 -29.04 16.38 7.33
C PRO A 99 -29.89 15.62 6.30
N THR A 100 -29.28 15.30 5.15
CA THR A 100 -29.79 14.28 4.21
C THR A 100 -29.01 12.98 4.47
N ILE A 101 -29.69 11.92 4.88
CA ILE A 101 -29.05 10.63 5.21
C ILE A 101 -29.48 9.61 4.17
N ILE A 102 -28.55 9.10 3.37
CA ILE A 102 -28.74 8.03 2.40
C ILE A 102 -28.25 6.75 3.06
N GLU A 103 -29.15 5.82 3.35
CA GLU A 103 -28.81 4.64 4.15
C GLU A 103 -29.51 3.37 3.66
N ALA A 104 -28.89 2.23 3.95
CA ALA A 104 -29.55 0.95 3.76
C ALA A 104 -30.72 0.75 4.72
N ALA A 105 -31.77 0.09 4.25
CA ALA A 105 -32.78 -0.51 5.11
C ALA A 105 -32.13 -1.53 6.07
N SER A 106 -32.74 -1.77 7.22
CA SER A 106 -32.20 -2.72 8.20
C SER A 106 -31.98 -4.11 7.58
N ASN A 107 -30.76 -4.65 7.74
CA ASN A 107 -30.30 -5.92 7.16
C ASN A 107 -30.27 -5.99 5.62
N ALA A 108 -30.35 -4.84 4.93
CA ALA A 108 -30.18 -4.76 3.48
C ALA A 108 -28.75 -4.40 3.11
N THR A 109 -28.31 -4.80 1.92
CA THR A 109 -27.04 -4.41 1.31
C THR A 109 -27.28 -3.82 -0.08
N PRO A 110 -27.82 -2.59 -0.18
CA PRO A 110 -28.10 -1.95 -1.45
C PRO A 110 -26.80 -1.63 -2.20
N VAL A 111 -26.74 -1.99 -3.47
CA VAL A 111 -25.60 -1.76 -4.36
C VAL A 111 -25.96 -0.68 -5.38
N LEU A 112 -25.24 0.44 -5.39
CA LEU A 112 -25.21 1.35 -6.51
C LEU A 112 -24.21 0.81 -7.53
N SER A 113 -24.71 0.33 -8.67
CA SER A 113 -23.88 -0.36 -9.67
C SER A 113 -23.76 0.44 -10.96
N GLY A 114 -22.53 0.67 -11.42
CA GLY A 114 -22.23 1.22 -12.74
C GLY A 114 -22.07 0.17 -13.83
N GLY A 115 -22.40 -1.10 -13.54
CA GLY A 115 -22.12 -2.24 -14.39
C GLY A 115 -23.33 -2.72 -15.21
N VAL A 116 -23.03 -3.49 -16.26
CA VAL A 116 -24.01 -4.19 -17.09
C VAL A 116 -23.77 -5.69 -17.01
N GLN A 117 -24.86 -6.45 -16.86
CA GLN A 117 -24.79 -7.91 -16.88
C GLN A 117 -24.65 -8.42 -18.32
N ILE A 118 -23.70 -9.33 -18.53
CA ILE A 118 -23.46 -10.00 -19.80
C ILE A 118 -24.04 -11.42 -19.75
N SER A 119 -24.85 -11.76 -20.74
CA SER A 119 -25.59 -13.03 -20.80
C SER A 119 -25.60 -13.62 -22.21
N ASN A 120 -26.35 -14.72 -22.42
CA ASN A 120 -26.51 -15.40 -23.71
C ASN A 120 -25.23 -16.02 -24.28
N TRP A 121 -24.34 -16.48 -23.39
CA TRP A 121 -23.10 -17.15 -23.74
C TRP A 121 -23.33 -18.43 -24.55
N LYS A 122 -22.46 -18.64 -25.55
CA LYS A 122 -22.41 -19.85 -26.37
C LYS A 122 -20.98 -20.33 -26.49
N LYS A 123 -20.78 -21.61 -26.72
CA LYS A 123 -19.46 -22.17 -27.04
C LYS A 123 -18.90 -21.53 -28.30
N ALA A 124 -17.68 -21.02 -28.22
CA ALA A 124 -16.95 -20.48 -29.36
C ALA A 124 -16.41 -21.60 -30.25
N GLU A 125 -16.04 -21.23 -31.48
CA GLU A 125 -15.17 -22.08 -32.32
C GLU A 125 -13.76 -22.17 -31.72
N ALA A 126 -12.82 -22.80 -32.41
CA ALA A 126 -11.44 -22.83 -31.95
C ALA A 126 -10.86 -21.40 -31.88
N VAL A 127 -10.25 -21.04 -30.75
CA VAL A 127 -9.67 -19.73 -30.48
C VAL A 127 -8.22 -19.93 -30.03
N ASN A 128 -7.27 -19.24 -30.65
CA ASN A 128 -5.85 -19.31 -30.28
C ASN A 128 -5.29 -20.74 -30.07
N GLY A 129 -5.65 -21.67 -30.96
CA GLY A 129 -5.25 -23.08 -30.83
C GLY A 129 -6.00 -23.90 -29.78
N LEU A 130 -6.83 -23.28 -28.94
CA LEU A 130 -7.76 -23.96 -28.04
C LEU A 130 -8.86 -24.66 -28.84
N ALA A 131 -9.24 -25.85 -28.38
CA ALA A 131 -10.30 -26.64 -29.00
C ALA A 131 -11.65 -25.90 -28.99
N ALA A 132 -12.47 -26.17 -30.01
CA ALA A 132 -13.82 -25.63 -30.09
C ALA A 132 -14.63 -26.00 -28.83
N GLY A 133 -15.28 -25.00 -28.23
CA GLY A 133 -16.06 -25.14 -27.01
C GLY A 133 -15.29 -25.06 -25.69
N THR A 134 -13.98 -24.79 -25.72
CA THR A 134 -13.21 -24.38 -24.53
C THR A 134 -13.54 -22.95 -24.13
N VAL A 135 -13.50 -22.02 -25.09
CA VAL A 135 -13.87 -20.61 -24.90
C VAL A 135 -15.36 -20.41 -25.15
N TRP A 136 -15.96 -19.44 -24.47
CA TRP A 136 -17.33 -19.01 -24.66
C TRP A 136 -17.38 -17.60 -25.23
N VAL A 137 -18.41 -17.31 -26.01
CA VAL A 137 -18.60 -16.04 -26.70
C VAL A 137 -20.06 -15.58 -26.64
N THR A 138 -20.28 -14.28 -26.55
CA THR A 138 -21.59 -13.65 -26.71
C THR A 138 -21.46 -12.26 -27.38
N ASP A 139 -22.60 -11.64 -27.68
CA ASP A 139 -22.63 -10.25 -28.15
C ASP A 139 -22.21 -9.30 -27.01
N ALA A 140 -21.28 -8.39 -27.33
CA ALA A 140 -20.89 -7.36 -26.39
C ALA A 140 -22.05 -6.36 -26.15
N PRO A 141 -22.23 -5.86 -24.92
CA PRO A 141 -23.24 -4.85 -24.62
C PRO A 141 -23.12 -3.61 -25.51
N LYS A 142 -24.26 -3.06 -25.94
CA LYS A 142 -24.32 -1.86 -26.79
C LYS A 142 -25.18 -0.77 -26.14
N LYS A 143 -24.77 0.49 -26.31
CA LYS A 143 -25.57 1.68 -25.96
C LYS A 143 -25.61 2.60 -27.17
N ALA A 144 -26.81 3.03 -27.56
CA ALA A 144 -27.04 3.85 -28.74
C ALA A 144 -26.37 3.31 -30.04
N GLY A 145 -26.34 1.98 -30.21
CA GLY A 145 -25.76 1.30 -31.37
C GLY A 145 -24.25 1.06 -31.32
N ALA A 146 -23.52 1.67 -30.39
CA ALA A 146 -22.09 1.46 -30.20
C ALA A 146 -21.81 0.38 -29.14
N VAL A 147 -20.77 -0.43 -29.35
CA VAL A 147 -20.25 -1.37 -28.35
C VAL A 147 -19.70 -0.58 -27.17
N LEU A 148 -20.16 -0.91 -25.96
CA LEU A 148 -19.64 -0.33 -24.73
C LEU A 148 -18.20 -0.82 -24.53
N ASN A 149 -17.30 0.10 -24.19
CA ASN A 149 -15.90 -0.23 -23.90
C ASN A 149 -15.69 -0.35 -22.40
N TYR A 150 -14.82 -1.26 -21.99
CA TYR A 150 -14.48 -1.52 -20.59
C TYR A 150 -13.17 -2.30 -20.52
N ARG A 151 -12.47 -2.18 -19.39
CA ARG A 151 -11.17 -2.79 -19.16
C ARG A 151 -11.22 -3.95 -18.15
N GLN A 152 -12.37 -4.17 -17.51
CA GLN A 152 -12.57 -5.20 -16.50
C GLN A 152 -13.80 -6.04 -16.81
N LEU A 153 -13.77 -7.27 -16.29
CA LEU A 153 -14.89 -8.20 -16.31
C LEU A 153 -14.88 -8.95 -14.97
N TRP A 154 -16.03 -9.08 -14.34
CA TRP A 154 -16.21 -9.88 -13.13
C TRP A 154 -17.13 -11.06 -13.40
N VAL A 155 -16.76 -12.22 -12.86
CA VAL A 155 -17.42 -13.51 -13.06
C VAL A 155 -17.69 -14.09 -11.67
N ASN A 156 -18.96 -14.13 -11.25
CA ASN A 156 -19.37 -14.45 -9.88
C ASN A 156 -18.59 -13.65 -8.83
N GLU A 157 -18.56 -12.32 -8.97
CA GLU A 157 -17.82 -11.37 -8.10
C GLU A 157 -16.28 -11.52 -8.12
N ASN A 158 -15.72 -12.46 -8.88
CA ASN A 158 -14.26 -12.60 -9.03
C ASN A 158 -13.80 -11.87 -10.30
N LYS A 159 -12.75 -11.06 -10.18
CA LYS A 159 -12.15 -10.37 -11.33
C LYS A 159 -11.53 -11.37 -12.30
N ALA A 160 -11.93 -11.28 -13.57
CA ALA A 160 -11.35 -12.04 -14.67
C ALA A 160 -10.13 -11.33 -15.23
N VAL A 161 -9.20 -12.09 -15.81
CA VAL A 161 -7.93 -11.57 -16.33
C VAL A 161 -8.13 -11.09 -17.76
N ARG A 162 -7.80 -9.83 -18.06
CA ARG A 162 -7.79 -9.37 -19.45
C ARG A 162 -6.64 -10.06 -20.17
N ALA A 163 -6.95 -10.80 -21.24
CA ALA A 163 -6.04 -11.75 -21.89
C ALA A 163 -4.65 -11.15 -22.14
N LYS A 164 -3.59 -11.88 -21.75
CA LYS A 164 -2.21 -11.39 -21.76
C LYS A 164 -1.19 -12.44 -22.19
N SER A 165 -0.02 -11.99 -22.63
CA SER A 165 1.01 -12.84 -23.23
C SER A 165 1.82 -13.68 -22.24
N THR A 166 1.56 -13.59 -20.94
CA THR A 166 2.34 -14.27 -19.90
C THR A 166 1.43 -14.96 -18.89
N GLU A 167 1.80 -16.19 -18.53
CA GLU A 167 1.06 -17.01 -17.55
C GLU A 167 1.13 -16.40 -16.13
N GLY A 168 -0.01 -16.38 -15.44
CA GLY A 168 -0.08 -15.94 -14.03
C GLY A 168 0.62 -14.60 -13.79
N ASP A 169 1.54 -14.52 -12.83
CA ASP A 169 2.26 -13.28 -12.48
C ASP A 169 3.62 -13.12 -13.17
N LYS A 170 3.90 -13.93 -14.19
CA LYS A 170 5.17 -13.84 -14.93
C LYS A 170 5.19 -12.59 -15.81
N MET A 171 6.38 -12.02 -16.00
CA MET A 171 6.63 -10.93 -16.94
C MET A 171 7.94 -11.16 -17.69
N ASP A 172 7.98 -10.75 -18.95
CA ASP A 172 9.21 -10.68 -19.72
C ASP A 172 9.95 -9.38 -19.45
N ARG A 173 11.20 -9.27 -19.91
CA ARG A 173 12.05 -8.08 -19.72
C ARG A 173 12.35 -7.44 -21.07
N ILE A 174 12.21 -6.12 -21.19
CA ILE A 174 12.52 -5.42 -22.45
C ILE A 174 14.00 -5.58 -22.82
N LEU A 175 14.33 -5.52 -24.10
CA LEU A 175 15.71 -5.54 -24.57
C LEU A 175 16.32 -4.14 -24.57
N SER A 176 15.57 -3.15 -25.07
CA SER A 176 16.01 -1.75 -25.09
C SER A 176 14.85 -0.79 -25.36
N TRP A 177 15.06 0.48 -25.05
CA TRP A 177 14.17 1.59 -25.38
C TRP A 177 14.92 2.63 -26.22
N ASP A 178 14.32 3.11 -27.31
CA ASP A 178 14.85 4.21 -28.13
C ASP A 178 13.91 5.41 -28.06
N THR A 179 14.34 6.46 -27.34
CA THR A 179 13.56 7.68 -27.15
C THR A 179 13.43 8.53 -28.40
N LYS A 180 14.34 8.40 -29.39
CA LYS A 180 14.29 9.21 -30.62
C LYS A 180 13.31 8.66 -31.62
N SER A 181 13.23 7.34 -31.74
CA SER A 181 12.23 6.69 -32.59
C SER A 181 10.94 6.32 -31.85
N GLU A 182 10.87 6.58 -30.55
CA GLU A 182 9.74 6.24 -29.66
C GLU A 182 9.35 4.76 -29.75
N THR A 183 10.35 3.88 -29.62
CA THR A 183 10.14 2.43 -29.81
C THR A 183 10.79 1.59 -28.73
N CYS A 184 10.20 0.42 -28.49
CA CYS A 184 10.72 -0.59 -27.57
C CYS A 184 11.11 -1.86 -28.33
N TRP A 185 12.27 -2.44 -28.02
CA TRP A 185 12.61 -3.79 -28.44
C TRP A 185 12.29 -4.78 -27.34
N ILE A 186 11.60 -5.86 -27.68
CA ILE A 186 11.22 -6.93 -26.75
C ILE A 186 11.70 -8.30 -27.25
N PRO A 187 11.90 -9.28 -26.34
CA PRO A 187 11.94 -10.69 -26.72
C PRO A 187 10.62 -11.07 -27.39
N PHE A 188 10.68 -11.85 -28.46
CA PHE A 188 9.49 -12.27 -29.20
C PHE A 188 9.69 -13.67 -29.77
N LYS A 189 9.67 -14.68 -28.89
CA LYS A 189 9.92 -16.08 -29.26
C LYS A 189 8.67 -16.80 -29.74
N ASP A 190 7.53 -16.51 -29.11
CA ASP A 190 6.26 -17.05 -29.57
C ASP A 190 5.83 -16.37 -30.87
N LYS A 191 5.67 -17.19 -31.92
CA LYS A 191 5.27 -16.73 -33.26
C LYS A 191 3.77 -16.85 -33.50
N SER A 192 3.02 -17.37 -32.51
CA SER A 192 1.56 -17.42 -32.54
C SER A 192 0.94 -16.04 -32.31
N VAL A 193 1.61 -15.18 -31.53
CA VAL A 193 1.20 -13.81 -31.26
C VAL A 193 1.27 -12.97 -32.54
N ALA A 194 0.12 -12.42 -32.94
CA ALA A 194 -0.01 -11.52 -34.07
C ALA A 194 -0.51 -10.16 -33.60
N PHE A 195 -0.08 -9.08 -34.26
CA PHE A 195 -0.59 -7.75 -33.96
C PHE A 195 -2.10 -7.68 -34.22
N GLU A 196 -2.85 -7.20 -33.23
CA GLU A 196 -4.28 -6.89 -33.33
C GLU A 196 -4.51 -5.43 -32.91
N PRO A 197 -5.33 -4.65 -33.64
CA PRO A 197 -5.66 -3.29 -33.25
C PRO A 197 -6.25 -3.23 -31.83
N GLY A 198 -5.67 -2.37 -30.99
CA GLY A 198 -6.07 -2.23 -29.59
C GLY A 198 -5.22 -3.02 -28.61
N MET A 199 -4.30 -3.87 -29.07
CA MET A 199 -3.31 -4.52 -28.20
C MET A 199 -2.51 -3.46 -27.41
N GLU A 200 -2.25 -3.71 -26.13
CA GLU A 200 -1.51 -2.81 -25.25
C GLU A 200 -0.25 -3.50 -24.70
N MET A 201 0.79 -2.73 -24.43
CA MET A 201 1.92 -3.13 -23.61
C MET A 201 1.72 -2.55 -22.21
N PHE A 202 1.74 -3.42 -21.22
CA PHE A 202 1.92 -3.04 -19.82
C PHE A 202 3.42 -3.11 -19.50
N ILE A 203 4.00 -2.06 -18.94
CA ILE A 203 5.42 -2.03 -18.55
C ILE A 203 5.59 -1.48 -17.14
N GLN A 204 6.41 -2.14 -16.33
CA GLN A 204 6.88 -1.63 -15.05
C GLN A 204 8.11 -0.73 -15.25
N GLN A 205 8.09 0.47 -14.66
CA GLN A 205 9.20 1.43 -14.67
C GLN A 205 9.35 2.08 -13.30
N TRP A 206 10.37 1.64 -12.56
CA TRP A 206 10.64 2.10 -11.19
C TRP A 206 9.45 1.90 -10.22
N TRP A 207 8.84 3.01 -9.79
CA TRP A 207 7.70 3.13 -8.88
C TRP A 207 6.36 3.33 -9.61
N ALA A 208 6.35 3.21 -10.94
CA ALA A 208 5.14 3.32 -11.74
C ALA A 208 5.04 2.20 -12.78
N ILE A 209 3.87 2.13 -13.39
CA ILE A 209 3.62 1.35 -14.61
C ILE A 209 3.37 2.31 -15.76
N ALA A 210 3.38 1.82 -16.99
CA ALA A 210 2.73 2.48 -18.11
C ALA A 210 1.88 1.48 -18.91
N THR A 211 0.76 1.97 -19.45
CA THR A 211 -0.06 1.26 -20.42
C THR A 211 0.07 1.95 -21.76
N LEU A 212 0.71 1.27 -22.72
CA LEU A 212 1.08 1.84 -24.01
C LEU A 212 0.34 1.10 -25.12
N ARG A 213 -0.52 1.78 -25.89
CA ARG A 213 -1.25 1.11 -26.97
C ARG A 213 -0.30 0.88 -28.13
N ILE A 214 -0.29 -0.35 -28.64
CA ILE A 214 0.61 -0.75 -29.70
C ILE A 214 0.00 -0.32 -31.03
N LYS A 215 0.79 0.39 -31.81
CA LYS A 215 0.47 0.85 -33.16
C LYS A 215 0.93 -0.14 -34.23
N ASP A 216 2.12 -0.72 -34.05
CA ASP A 216 2.70 -1.68 -34.99
C ASP A 216 3.77 -2.55 -34.32
N ILE A 217 4.02 -3.72 -34.91
CA ILE A 217 5.01 -4.72 -34.44
C ILE A 217 5.89 -5.15 -35.62
N GLU A 218 7.19 -4.81 -35.56
CA GLU A 218 8.19 -5.24 -36.55
C GLU A 218 9.04 -6.39 -36.00
N VAL A 219 8.75 -7.62 -36.43
CA VAL A 219 9.46 -8.83 -35.96
C VAL A 219 10.79 -9.03 -36.69
N LYS A 220 11.88 -9.25 -35.94
CA LYS A 220 13.22 -9.62 -36.45
C LYS A 220 13.81 -10.76 -35.63
N GLY A 221 13.88 -11.95 -36.23
CA GLY A 221 14.38 -13.15 -35.53
C GLY A 221 13.53 -13.42 -34.29
N ASP A 222 14.15 -13.55 -33.12
CA ASP A 222 13.49 -13.80 -31.83
C ASP A 222 13.18 -12.51 -31.04
N SER A 223 13.08 -11.38 -31.73
CA SER A 223 12.76 -10.08 -31.14
C SER A 223 11.73 -9.34 -31.97
N ALA A 224 11.04 -8.40 -31.35
CA ALA A 224 10.11 -7.50 -32.03
C ALA A 224 10.34 -6.06 -31.60
N LYS A 225 10.19 -5.15 -32.55
CA LYS A 225 10.18 -3.71 -32.31
C LYS A 225 8.73 -3.24 -32.24
N LEU A 226 8.35 -2.67 -31.11
CA LEU A 226 7.03 -2.10 -30.88
C LEU A 226 7.05 -0.60 -31.19
N TYR A 227 6.01 -0.15 -31.88
CA TYR A 227 5.66 1.25 -32.07
C TYR A 227 4.37 1.53 -31.30
N PHE A 228 4.24 2.73 -30.73
CA PHE A 228 3.11 3.07 -29.87
C PHE A 228 2.21 4.16 -30.47
N GLU A 229 0.97 4.21 -30.02
CA GLU A 229 0.02 5.25 -30.39
C GLU A 229 0.31 6.57 -29.64
N GLN A 230 -0.19 7.66 -30.20
CA GLN A 230 -0.19 8.97 -29.54
C GLN A 230 -1.48 9.14 -28.72
N PRO A 231 -1.45 9.89 -27.59
CA PRO A 231 -0.36 10.77 -27.14
C PRO A 231 0.73 10.11 -26.27
N GLU A 232 0.54 8.86 -25.84
CA GLU A 232 1.42 8.23 -24.85
C GLU A 232 2.83 7.94 -25.37
N SER A 233 3.00 7.66 -26.66
CA SER A 233 4.32 7.38 -27.26
C SER A 233 5.31 8.52 -27.02
N ARG A 234 4.88 9.76 -27.26
CA ARG A 234 5.68 10.97 -27.02
C ARG A 234 5.98 11.13 -25.54
N ILE A 235 4.94 11.12 -24.70
CA ILE A 235 5.08 11.34 -23.25
C ILE A 235 6.02 10.30 -22.65
N GLN A 236 5.80 9.01 -22.95
CA GLN A 236 6.63 7.90 -22.50
C GLN A 236 8.11 8.05 -22.90
N SER A 237 8.38 8.64 -24.05
CA SER A 237 9.76 8.76 -24.57
C SER A 237 10.47 10.04 -24.13
N GLU A 238 9.73 11.10 -23.78
CA GLU A 238 10.27 12.41 -23.42
C GLU A 238 10.41 12.60 -21.89
N HIS A 239 9.55 11.99 -21.09
CA HIS A 239 9.60 12.13 -19.63
C HIS A 239 10.83 11.43 -19.04
N PRO A 240 11.56 12.08 -18.11
CA PRO A 240 12.76 11.48 -17.52
C PRO A 240 12.45 10.58 -16.31
N TRP A 241 11.32 10.79 -15.63
CA TRP A 241 10.98 10.10 -14.38
C TRP A 241 9.50 9.71 -14.30
N PRO A 242 9.18 8.45 -13.99
CA PRO A 242 10.06 7.27 -14.03
C PRO A 242 10.20 6.69 -15.45
N ALA A 243 11.39 6.70 -16.04
CA ALA A 243 11.64 6.11 -17.37
C ALA A 243 11.93 4.59 -17.31
N PRO A 244 11.81 3.82 -18.41
CA PRO A 244 12.14 2.40 -18.44
C PRO A 244 13.56 2.11 -17.90
N TRP A 245 13.65 1.17 -16.97
CA TRP A 245 14.91 0.81 -16.32
C TRP A 245 15.73 -0.12 -17.20
N ILE A 246 17.01 0.21 -17.42
CA ILE A 246 17.95 -0.60 -18.20
C ILE A 246 19.16 -0.90 -17.32
N SER A 247 19.34 -2.17 -16.95
CA SER A 247 20.36 -2.59 -15.99
C SER A 247 20.88 -3.99 -16.29
N GLU A 248 22.21 -4.10 -16.42
CA GLU A 248 22.90 -5.40 -16.45
C GLU A 248 22.90 -6.07 -15.06
N LYS A 249 22.77 -5.30 -13.97
CA LYS A 249 22.85 -5.81 -12.59
C LYS A 249 21.52 -6.40 -12.12
N THR A 250 20.42 -5.69 -12.34
CA THR A 250 19.09 -6.02 -11.77
C THR A 250 18.05 -6.41 -12.82
N GLY A 251 18.43 -6.39 -14.11
CA GLY A 251 17.53 -6.66 -15.23
C GLY A 251 16.77 -5.40 -15.67
N ASN A 252 16.34 -5.39 -16.93
CA ASN A 252 15.60 -4.27 -17.52
C ASN A 252 14.15 -4.19 -17.01
N SER A 253 13.39 -3.17 -17.40
CA SER A 253 11.95 -3.09 -17.12
C SER A 253 11.18 -4.34 -17.55
N ALA A 254 10.32 -4.82 -16.65
CA ALA A 254 9.45 -5.96 -16.89
C ALA A 254 8.17 -5.53 -17.62
N PHE A 255 7.60 -6.40 -18.45
CA PHE A 255 6.42 -6.10 -19.26
C PHE A 255 5.61 -7.36 -19.61
N PHE A 256 4.38 -7.14 -20.08
CA PHE A 256 3.60 -8.12 -20.85
C PHE A 256 2.75 -7.40 -21.91
N LEU A 257 2.32 -8.13 -22.94
CA LEU A 257 1.34 -7.65 -23.92
C LEU A 257 -0.06 -8.10 -23.49
N ASN A 258 -1.09 -7.31 -23.77
CA ASN A 258 -2.46 -7.68 -23.44
C ASN A 258 -3.47 -7.18 -24.48
N ASN A 259 -4.74 -7.55 -24.29
CA ASN A 259 -5.88 -7.08 -25.07
C ASN A 259 -5.89 -7.51 -26.53
N ALA A 260 -5.73 -8.81 -26.78
CA ALA A 260 -5.87 -9.40 -28.10
C ALA A 260 -6.42 -10.82 -28.00
N LEU A 261 -7.12 -11.28 -29.04
CA LEU A 261 -7.71 -12.62 -29.06
C LEU A 261 -6.63 -13.71 -29.13
N CYS A 262 -5.52 -13.45 -29.84
CA CYS A 262 -4.35 -14.33 -29.89
C CYS A 262 -3.58 -14.46 -28.57
N LEU A 263 -3.97 -13.72 -27.53
CA LEU A 263 -3.40 -13.83 -26.18
C LEU A 263 -4.34 -14.56 -25.21
N LEU A 264 -5.52 -15.00 -25.67
CA LEU A 264 -6.49 -15.71 -24.83
C LEU A 264 -6.15 -17.20 -24.82
N ASP A 265 -5.52 -17.69 -23.76
CA ASP A 265 -5.08 -19.09 -23.65
C ASP A 265 -5.25 -19.73 -22.26
N GLU A 266 -5.45 -18.96 -21.19
CA GLU A 266 -5.60 -19.49 -19.82
C GLU A 266 -7.05 -19.41 -19.27
N PRO A 267 -7.45 -20.35 -18.40
CA PRO A 267 -8.73 -20.25 -17.68
C PRO A 267 -8.82 -18.99 -16.81
N GLY A 268 -9.94 -18.27 -16.94
CA GLY A 268 -10.20 -16.99 -16.29
C GLY A 268 -9.88 -15.78 -17.15
N GLU A 269 -9.31 -15.97 -18.34
CA GLU A 269 -9.03 -14.87 -19.25
C GLU A 269 -10.24 -14.47 -20.12
N TRP A 270 -10.29 -13.19 -20.52
CA TRP A 270 -11.32 -12.66 -21.42
C TRP A 270 -10.76 -11.65 -22.43
N TYR A 271 -11.50 -11.44 -23.52
CA TYR A 271 -11.20 -10.45 -24.55
C TYR A 271 -12.48 -9.82 -25.13
N LEU A 272 -12.48 -8.49 -25.28
CA LEU A 272 -13.55 -7.73 -25.94
C LEU A 272 -13.13 -7.37 -27.36
N ASP A 273 -13.70 -8.07 -28.33
CA ASP A 273 -13.60 -7.73 -29.76
C ASP A 273 -14.59 -6.61 -30.09
N ARG A 274 -14.11 -5.37 -30.03
CA ARG A 274 -14.93 -4.18 -30.33
C ARG A 274 -15.29 -4.07 -31.81
N LEU A 275 -14.47 -4.61 -32.70
CA LEU A 275 -14.70 -4.52 -34.15
C LEU A 275 -15.89 -5.38 -34.57
N ASN A 276 -15.97 -6.60 -34.03
CA ASN A 276 -17.08 -7.52 -34.31
C ASN A 276 -18.20 -7.46 -33.26
N GLY A 277 -18.02 -6.70 -32.19
CA GLY A 277 -18.99 -6.54 -31.10
C GLY A 277 -19.22 -7.83 -30.34
N LYS A 278 -18.15 -8.56 -30.02
CA LYS A 278 -18.17 -9.84 -29.31
C LYS A 278 -17.31 -9.77 -28.05
N ILE A 279 -17.68 -10.54 -27.04
CA ILE A 279 -16.83 -10.79 -25.88
C ILE A 279 -16.59 -12.29 -25.75
N TYR A 280 -15.33 -12.65 -25.50
CA TYR A 280 -14.83 -14.00 -25.31
C TYR A 280 -14.39 -14.19 -23.87
N TYR A 281 -14.65 -15.37 -23.30
CA TYR A 281 -14.23 -15.74 -21.95
C TYR A 281 -13.84 -17.21 -21.91
N TYR A 282 -12.69 -17.53 -21.31
CA TYR A 282 -12.30 -18.88 -20.95
C TYR A 282 -12.73 -19.12 -19.50
N PRO A 283 -13.76 -19.94 -19.21
CA PRO A 283 -14.20 -20.20 -17.84
C PRO A 283 -13.17 -20.96 -16.99
N LYS A 284 -13.05 -20.60 -15.71
CA LYS A 284 -12.27 -21.37 -14.73
C LYS A 284 -12.93 -22.72 -14.47
N ALA A 285 -12.15 -23.67 -13.95
CA ALA A 285 -12.68 -24.97 -13.57
C ALA A 285 -13.82 -24.82 -12.54
N GLY A 286 -14.97 -25.43 -12.83
CA GLY A 286 -16.16 -25.37 -11.96
C GLY A 286 -17.13 -24.23 -12.29
N GLU A 287 -16.78 -23.30 -13.17
CA GLU A 287 -17.72 -22.27 -13.63
C GLU A 287 -18.68 -22.82 -14.68
N ASP A 288 -19.98 -22.79 -14.38
CA ASP A 288 -21.03 -22.94 -15.39
C ASP A 288 -21.44 -21.57 -15.90
N ILE A 289 -20.91 -21.19 -17.06
CA ILE A 289 -21.15 -19.87 -17.65
C ILE A 289 -22.63 -19.60 -17.98
N THR A 290 -23.47 -20.64 -18.07
CA THR A 290 -24.90 -20.47 -18.35
C THR A 290 -25.69 -19.98 -17.14
N THR A 291 -25.13 -20.14 -15.94
CA THR A 291 -25.72 -19.72 -14.65
C THR A 291 -24.89 -18.66 -13.92
N THR A 292 -23.66 -18.46 -14.36
CA THR A 292 -22.71 -17.50 -13.79
C THR A 292 -23.11 -16.05 -14.07
N LYS A 293 -22.98 -15.19 -13.06
CA LYS A 293 -23.19 -13.74 -13.17
C LYS A 293 -21.92 -13.11 -13.73
N VAL A 294 -22.00 -12.58 -14.96
CA VAL A 294 -20.89 -11.84 -15.59
C VAL A 294 -21.23 -10.36 -15.67
N VAL A 295 -20.37 -9.48 -15.15
CA VAL A 295 -20.60 -8.02 -15.10
C VAL A 295 -19.41 -7.29 -15.71
N ALA A 296 -19.69 -6.29 -16.55
CA ALA A 296 -18.71 -5.33 -17.07
C ALA A 296 -19.05 -3.92 -16.58
N PRO A 297 -18.06 -3.11 -16.14
CA PRO A 297 -18.30 -1.75 -15.66
C PRO A 297 -18.50 -0.81 -16.86
N VAL A 298 -19.42 0.14 -16.78
CA VAL A 298 -19.67 1.07 -17.91
C VAL A 298 -19.68 2.55 -17.52
N LEU A 299 -20.09 2.89 -16.29
CA LEU A 299 -20.01 4.27 -15.78
C LEU A 299 -18.69 4.50 -15.07
N GLU A 300 -18.02 5.62 -15.34
CA GLU A 300 -16.76 5.95 -14.65
C GLU A 300 -16.98 6.44 -13.21
N SER A 301 -18.07 7.15 -12.96
CA SER A 301 -18.47 7.63 -11.63
C SER A 301 -19.90 7.22 -11.32
N LEU A 302 -20.13 6.80 -10.09
CA LEU A 302 -21.43 6.36 -9.57
C LEU A 302 -22.12 7.51 -8.84
N VAL A 303 -21.35 8.29 -8.07
CA VAL A 303 -21.83 9.48 -7.37
C VAL A 303 -20.88 10.65 -7.65
N GLU A 304 -21.47 11.80 -7.95
CA GLU A 304 -20.77 13.07 -8.05
C GLU A 304 -21.37 14.04 -7.04
N VAL A 305 -20.55 14.54 -6.12
CA VAL A 305 -20.91 15.62 -5.21
C VAL A 305 -20.14 16.86 -5.68
N LYS A 306 -20.86 17.86 -6.21
CA LYS A 306 -20.23 19.07 -6.75
C LYS A 306 -20.91 20.33 -6.24
N GLY A 307 -20.20 21.09 -5.42
CA GLY A 307 -20.54 22.46 -5.04
C GLY A 307 -19.60 23.49 -5.68
N THR A 308 -19.58 24.68 -5.11
CA THR A 308 -18.57 25.72 -5.39
C THR A 308 -17.99 26.25 -4.08
N ALA A 309 -16.90 27.01 -4.15
CA ALA A 309 -16.32 27.65 -2.97
C ALA A 309 -17.30 28.59 -2.23
N ASP A 310 -18.28 29.16 -2.95
CA ASP A 310 -19.30 30.06 -2.38
C ASP A 310 -20.57 29.31 -1.96
N THR A 311 -20.86 28.18 -2.62
CA THR A 311 -22.04 27.34 -2.38
C THR A 311 -21.65 25.86 -2.30
N PRO A 312 -21.01 25.43 -1.21
CA PRO A 312 -20.62 24.04 -1.05
C PRO A 312 -21.84 23.14 -0.80
N VAL A 313 -21.72 21.85 -1.14
CA VAL A 313 -22.68 20.82 -0.68
C VAL A 313 -22.40 20.52 0.79
N GLN A 314 -23.43 20.39 1.63
CA GLN A 314 -23.19 20.14 3.06
C GLN A 314 -24.16 19.13 3.69
N TYR A 315 -23.70 18.44 4.74
CA TYR A 315 -24.54 17.57 5.59
C TYR A 315 -25.31 16.49 4.82
N VAL A 316 -24.61 15.80 3.91
CA VAL A 316 -25.12 14.62 3.21
C VAL A 316 -24.31 13.40 3.62
N TYR A 317 -24.99 12.38 4.12
CA TYR A 317 -24.36 11.19 4.72
C TYR A 317 -24.72 9.94 3.91
N PHE A 318 -23.74 9.09 3.66
CA PHE A 318 -23.90 7.75 3.12
C PHE A 318 -23.63 6.73 4.24
N LYS A 319 -24.57 5.81 4.46
CA LYS A 319 -24.46 4.77 5.50
C LYS A 319 -24.79 3.40 4.96
N ASN A 320 -23.85 2.46 5.07
CA ASN A 320 -24.04 1.06 4.67
C ASN A 320 -24.45 0.88 3.19
N ILE A 321 -23.89 1.70 2.29
CA ILE A 321 -24.14 1.61 0.84
C ILE A 321 -22.95 0.97 0.15
N ALA A 322 -23.20 0.05 -0.79
CA ALA A 322 -22.17 -0.50 -1.65
C ALA A 322 -22.07 0.28 -2.96
N PHE A 323 -20.85 0.56 -3.40
CA PHE A 323 -20.50 1.21 -4.66
C PHE A 323 -19.70 0.23 -5.50
N GLU A 324 -20.27 -0.22 -6.62
CA GLU A 324 -19.66 -1.29 -7.41
C GLU A 324 -19.65 -1.03 -8.92
N TYR A 325 -18.67 -1.63 -9.59
CA TYR A 325 -18.58 -1.70 -11.06
C TYR A 325 -18.45 -0.34 -11.75
N SER A 326 -17.55 0.53 -11.25
CA SER A 326 -17.14 1.74 -11.98
C SER A 326 -16.03 1.44 -12.99
N ASN A 327 -16.02 2.16 -14.11
CA ASN A 327 -15.12 2.00 -15.25
C ASN A 327 -14.03 3.08 -15.26
N TRP A 328 -13.02 2.93 -16.10
CA TRP A 328 -12.09 4.02 -16.43
C TRP A 328 -11.42 3.73 -17.77
N LEU A 329 -11.67 4.56 -18.77
CA LEU A 329 -11.29 4.25 -20.16
C LEU A 329 -10.05 5.00 -20.66
N ARG A 330 -9.55 5.98 -19.91
CA ARG A 330 -8.40 6.78 -20.33
C ARG A 330 -7.21 5.92 -20.81
N PRO A 331 -6.80 4.83 -20.13
CA PRO A 331 -5.69 4.00 -20.61
C PRO A 331 -5.90 3.43 -22.02
N SER A 332 -7.13 3.02 -22.38
CA SER A 332 -7.45 2.51 -23.72
C SER A 332 -7.64 3.63 -24.77
N GLU A 333 -7.87 4.86 -24.34
CA GLU A 333 -8.14 6.00 -25.23
C GLU A 333 -6.93 6.89 -25.48
N GLN A 334 -6.02 6.99 -24.51
CA GLN A 334 -4.88 7.92 -24.53
C GLN A 334 -3.59 7.32 -23.95
N GLY A 335 -3.57 6.00 -23.72
CA GLY A 335 -2.53 5.36 -22.91
C GLY A 335 -2.55 5.84 -21.46
N HIS A 336 -1.61 5.35 -20.67
CA HIS A 336 -1.43 5.75 -19.27
C HIS A 336 0.05 5.81 -18.95
N VAL A 337 0.55 7.01 -18.66
CA VAL A 337 1.96 7.25 -18.27
C VAL A 337 1.95 8.12 -17.01
N PRO A 338 1.81 7.51 -15.82
CA PRO A 338 1.81 8.21 -14.54
C PRO A 338 3.19 8.66 -14.09
N LEU A 339 3.23 9.83 -13.45
CA LEU A 339 4.42 10.31 -12.74
C LEU A 339 4.57 9.54 -11.40
N GLN A 340 3.51 9.52 -10.59
CA GLN A 340 3.43 8.81 -9.31
C GLN A 340 1.97 8.74 -8.84
N ALA A 341 1.62 7.78 -7.97
CA ALA A 341 0.28 7.66 -7.36
C ALA A 341 -0.88 7.58 -8.38
N GLY A 342 -0.62 7.02 -9.57
CA GLY A 342 -1.57 6.92 -10.68
C GLY A 342 -1.91 8.25 -11.38
N MET A 343 -1.29 9.37 -11.02
CA MET A 343 -1.52 10.67 -11.66
C MET A 343 -0.81 10.71 -13.01
N TYR A 344 -1.57 10.66 -14.11
CA TYR A 344 -1.04 10.58 -15.47
C TYR A 344 -0.45 11.90 -15.94
N MET A 345 0.66 11.84 -16.67
CA MET A 345 1.24 13.00 -17.31
C MET A 345 0.42 13.42 -18.53
N LEU A 346 0.16 14.72 -18.62
CA LEU A 346 -0.38 15.41 -19.81
C LEU A 346 0.76 15.92 -20.70
N ASP A 347 1.84 16.36 -20.06
CA ASP A 347 3.10 16.70 -20.69
C ASP A 347 4.23 16.53 -19.66
N ALA A 348 5.40 16.07 -20.10
CA ALA A 348 6.58 15.96 -19.25
C ALA A 348 7.86 15.82 -20.07
N TYR A 349 8.93 16.47 -19.62
CA TYR A 349 10.21 16.46 -20.32
C TYR A 349 11.38 16.85 -19.42
N LYS A 350 12.59 16.43 -19.84
CA LYS A 350 13.84 16.86 -19.23
C LYS A 350 14.19 18.29 -19.61
N LEU A 351 14.56 19.11 -18.63
CA LEU A 351 15.02 20.48 -18.84
C LEU A 351 16.46 20.51 -19.38
N LYS A 352 16.72 21.39 -20.35
CA LYS A 352 18.10 21.67 -20.82
C LYS A 352 18.89 22.47 -19.78
N GLU A 353 18.23 23.43 -19.16
CA GLU A 353 18.74 24.24 -18.06
C GLU A 353 17.90 23.88 -16.83
N PRO A 354 18.48 23.20 -15.83
CA PRO A 354 17.74 22.82 -14.63
C PRO A 354 17.23 24.03 -13.86
N GLY A 355 16.06 23.85 -13.24
CA GLY A 355 15.61 24.60 -12.10
C GLY A 355 14.32 25.38 -12.29
N THR A 356 13.73 25.73 -11.15
CA THR A 356 12.71 26.77 -10.98
C THR A 356 13.24 27.83 -10.01
N PRO A 357 12.57 28.99 -9.83
CA PRO A 357 12.98 29.97 -8.83
C PRO A 357 13.19 29.39 -7.43
N ASP A 358 12.38 28.39 -7.04
CA ASP A 358 12.42 27.78 -5.71
C ASP A 358 13.32 26.53 -5.63
N LYS A 359 13.65 25.91 -6.78
CA LYS A 359 14.40 24.65 -6.85
C LYS A 359 15.37 24.65 -8.02
N ALA A 360 16.57 25.21 -7.82
CA ALA A 360 17.59 25.34 -8.86
C ALA A 360 18.07 24.00 -9.46
N GLY A 361 17.95 22.89 -8.72
CA GLY A 361 18.38 21.56 -9.17
C GLY A 361 17.29 20.75 -9.91
N LEU A 362 16.08 21.27 -10.07
CA LEU A 362 14.99 20.54 -10.72
C LEU A 362 15.35 20.26 -12.19
N GLU A 363 15.45 19.00 -12.59
CA GLU A 363 15.89 18.65 -13.95
C GLU A 363 14.75 18.33 -14.92
N ASN A 364 13.49 18.41 -14.50
CA ASN A 364 12.33 18.07 -15.32
C ASN A 364 11.13 18.99 -15.04
N GLN A 365 10.16 18.97 -15.93
CA GLN A 365 8.83 19.54 -15.68
C GLN A 365 7.76 18.51 -16.05
N ALA A 366 6.63 18.56 -15.34
CA ALA A 366 5.48 17.73 -15.63
C ALA A 366 4.15 18.42 -15.28
N TRP A 367 3.13 18.13 -16.07
CA TRP A 367 1.73 18.49 -15.82
C TRP A 367 0.90 17.23 -15.77
N LEU A 368 -0.04 17.18 -14.84
CA LEU A 368 -0.73 15.94 -14.49
C LEU A 368 -2.23 16.08 -14.69
N GLY A 369 -2.88 14.98 -15.03
CA GLY A 369 -4.29 14.81 -14.79
C GLY A 369 -4.57 13.72 -13.76
N ARG A 370 -5.84 13.58 -13.42
CA ARG A 370 -6.31 12.77 -12.29
C ARG A 370 -7.18 11.61 -12.78
N PRO A 371 -6.97 10.37 -12.31
CA PRO A 371 -7.88 9.26 -12.59
C PRO A 371 -9.29 9.50 -12.07
N ARG A 372 -10.29 8.86 -12.70
CA ARG A 372 -11.69 8.91 -12.26
C ARG A 372 -11.90 8.14 -10.96
N ALA A 373 -12.93 8.52 -10.20
CA ALA A 373 -13.35 7.79 -9.00
C ALA A 373 -14.82 7.33 -9.08
N ALA A 374 -15.14 6.23 -8.39
CA ALA A 374 -16.52 5.77 -8.24
C ALA A 374 -17.38 6.81 -7.48
N VAL A 375 -16.79 7.48 -6.49
CA VAL A 375 -17.40 8.63 -5.81
C VAL A 375 -16.45 9.82 -5.84
N GLU A 376 -16.85 10.89 -6.52
CA GLU A 376 -16.08 12.14 -6.62
C GLU A 376 -16.74 13.24 -5.78
N VAL A 377 -15.96 13.91 -4.92
CA VAL A 377 -16.45 14.96 -4.01
C VAL A 377 -15.64 16.25 -4.20
N ASN A 378 -16.33 17.33 -4.55
CA ASN A 378 -15.75 18.64 -4.83
C ASN A 378 -16.58 19.73 -4.15
N PHE A 379 -15.90 20.63 -3.43
CA PHE A 379 -16.50 21.74 -2.69
C PHE A 379 -17.67 21.27 -1.82
N ALA A 380 -17.38 20.40 -0.86
CA ALA A 380 -18.37 19.83 0.04
C ALA A 380 -17.86 19.80 1.49
N ASN A 381 -18.75 20.06 2.44
CA ASN A 381 -18.41 20.15 3.85
C ASN A 381 -19.32 19.28 4.72
N ASN A 382 -18.78 18.74 5.82
CA ASN A 382 -19.58 17.95 6.76
C ASN A 382 -20.28 16.77 6.06
N MET A 383 -19.57 16.04 5.21
CA MET A 383 -20.04 14.79 4.61
C MET A 383 -19.63 13.61 5.49
N LEU A 384 -20.38 12.51 5.42
CA LEU A 384 -20.05 11.27 6.13
C LEU A 384 -20.20 10.09 5.18
N PHE A 385 -19.17 9.24 5.12
CA PHE A 385 -19.23 7.92 4.52
C PHE A 385 -18.95 6.91 5.63
N GLU A 386 -20.00 6.19 6.06
CA GLU A 386 -19.92 5.26 7.19
C GLU A 386 -20.40 3.87 6.81
N GLY A 387 -19.62 2.83 7.13
CA GLY A 387 -20.03 1.44 6.89
C GLY A 387 -20.25 1.08 5.41
N CYS A 388 -19.80 1.91 4.48
CA CYS A 388 -19.95 1.69 3.05
C CYS A 388 -18.92 0.69 2.52
N SER A 389 -19.19 0.09 1.37
CA SER A 389 -18.22 -0.72 0.64
C SER A 389 -17.96 -0.16 -0.76
N PHE A 390 -16.69 -0.12 -1.15
CA PHE A 390 -16.22 0.30 -2.47
C PHE A 390 -15.53 -0.92 -3.08
N GLN A 391 -16.20 -1.57 -4.03
CA GLN A 391 -15.74 -2.87 -4.55
C GLN A 391 -15.87 -3.01 -6.05
N HIS A 392 -15.01 -3.82 -6.67
CA HIS A 392 -15.07 -4.14 -8.09
C HIS A 392 -14.97 -2.87 -8.95
N LEU A 393 -13.95 -2.05 -8.71
CA LEU A 393 -13.79 -0.73 -9.30
C LEU A 393 -12.56 -0.68 -10.22
N ALA A 394 -12.68 -0.05 -11.38
CA ALA A 394 -11.59 0.05 -12.35
C ALA A 394 -10.47 1.02 -11.96
N SER A 395 -10.79 2.06 -11.17
CA SER A 395 -9.89 3.18 -10.87
C SER A 395 -9.98 3.54 -9.38
N THR A 396 -10.24 4.80 -9.00
CA THR A 396 -10.26 5.23 -7.60
C THR A 396 -11.58 4.88 -6.91
N GLY A 397 -11.53 4.49 -5.64
CA GLY A 397 -12.73 4.27 -4.83
C GLY A 397 -13.46 5.57 -4.49
N LEU A 398 -12.88 6.34 -3.58
CA LEU A 398 -13.40 7.63 -3.11
C LEU A 398 -12.37 8.75 -3.34
N ASP A 399 -12.80 9.87 -3.90
CA ASP A 399 -11.95 11.04 -4.14
C ASP A 399 -12.52 12.30 -3.49
N LEU A 400 -11.89 12.75 -2.40
CA LEU A 400 -12.13 14.08 -1.80
C LEU A 400 -11.19 15.09 -2.46
N HIS A 401 -11.60 15.62 -3.60
CA HIS A 401 -10.70 16.22 -4.57
C HIS A 401 -10.27 17.66 -4.21
N LYS A 402 -11.20 18.62 -4.26
CA LYS A 402 -10.87 20.05 -4.16
C LYS A 402 -11.88 20.78 -3.28
N GLY A 403 -11.38 21.63 -2.39
CA GLY A 403 -12.17 22.48 -1.49
C GLY A 403 -13.14 21.75 -0.58
N THR A 404 -12.83 20.50 -0.22
CA THR A 404 -13.63 19.74 0.74
C THR A 404 -13.19 20.08 2.17
N ASN A 405 -14.13 20.08 3.12
CA ASN A 405 -13.80 20.42 4.49
C ASN A 405 -14.63 19.69 5.56
N ASN A 406 -13.98 19.18 6.59
CA ASN A 406 -14.64 18.54 7.74
C ASN A 406 -15.50 17.34 7.34
N ASN A 407 -15.01 16.47 6.45
CA ASN A 407 -15.69 15.24 6.08
C ASN A 407 -15.07 14.04 6.81
N THR A 408 -15.89 13.02 7.00
CA THR A 408 -15.49 11.79 7.70
C THR A 408 -15.70 10.58 6.80
N VAL A 409 -14.64 9.80 6.63
CA VAL A 409 -14.64 8.49 5.97
C VAL A 409 -14.31 7.46 7.04
N GLN A 410 -15.33 6.79 7.57
CA GLN A 410 -15.22 5.93 8.74
C GLN A 410 -15.78 4.53 8.55
N GLY A 411 -15.03 3.51 8.95
CA GLY A 411 -15.59 2.15 9.05
C GLY A 411 -15.99 1.54 7.71
N ASN A 412 -15.34 1.94 6.62
CA ASN A 412 -15.67 1.48 5.26
C ASN A 412 -14.74 0.34 4.81
N LEU A 413 -15.20 -0.45 3.85
CA LEU A 413 -14.43 -1.44 3.11
C LEU A 413 -14.02 -0.89 1.73
N PHE A 414 -12.75 -0.97 1.39
CA PHE A 414 -12.23 -0.76 0.04
C PHE A 414 -11.53 -2.03 -0.42
N LYS A 415 -12.05 -2.67 -1.47
CA LYS A 415 -11.55 -3.98 -1.92
C LYS A 415 -11.76 -4.24 -3.39
N ASP A 416 -10.83 -4.90 -4.05
CA ASP A 416 -10.83 -5.12 -5.50
C ASP A 416 -10.98 -3.80 -6.30
N ILE A 417 -9.94 -2.97 -6.19
CA ILE A 417 -9.88 -1.64 -6.79
C ILE A 417 -8.63 -1.53 -7.68
N GLY A 418 -8.81 -1.18 -8.95
CA GLY A 418 -7.72 -1.07 -9.93
C GLY A 418 -6.72 0.07 -9.63
N GLY A 419 -7.20 1.17 -9.06
CA GLY A 419 -6.39 2.32 -8.63
C GLY A 419 -6.34 2.50 -7.12
N SER A 420 -6.18 3.75 -6.65
CA SER A 420 -6.13 4.08 -5.22
C SER A 420 -7.48 3.86 -4.52
N ALA A 421 -7.47 3.43 -3.25
CA ALA A 421 -8.72 3.30 -2.50
C ALA A 421 -9.33 4.67 -2.20
N ILE A 422 -8.50 5.58 -1.67
CA ILE A 422 -8.90 6.94 -1.29
C ILE A 422 -7.87 7.93 -1.81
N ASN A 423 -8.35 8.94 -2.55
CA ASN A 423 -7.56 10.13 -2.87
C ASN A 423 -8.09 11.36 -2.10
N LEU A 424 -7.18 12.19 -1.59
CA LEU A 424 -7.48 13.41 -0.82
C LEU A 424 -6.67 14.59 -1.36
N GLY A 425 -7.33 15.72 -1.59
CA GLY A 425 -6.68 16.96 -2.00
C GLY A 425 -6.18 16.99 -3.45
N VAL A 426 -5.63 18.15 -3.80
CA VAL A 426 -5.07 18.45 -5.11
C VAL A 426 -3.65 17.89 -5.20
N PHE A 427 -3.30 17.28 -6.33
CA PHE A 427 -1.94 16.81 -6.61
C PHE A 427 -1.30 17.79 -7.61
N SER A 428 -2.03 18.10 -8.67
CA SER A 428 -1.82 19.30 -9.45
C SER A 428 -3.13 19.66 -10.14
N ASP A 429 -3.40 20.94 -10.37
CA ASP A 429 -4.36 21.31 -11.41
C ASP A 429 -3.70 21.05 -12.78
N GLU A 430 -4.47 20.72 -13.82
CA GLU A 430 -3.91 20.33 -15.14
C GLU A 430 -2.97 21.37 -15.75
N ALA A 431 -3.17 22.66 -15.45
CA ALA A 431 -2.34 23.76 -15.94
C ALA A 431 -1.21 24.16 -14.97
N PHE A 432 -1.10 23.51 -13.82
CA PHE A 432 -0.09 23.79 -12.80
C PHE A 432 1.07 22.79 -12.92
N GLU A 433 2.29 23.31 -13.02
CA GLU A 433 3.49 22.48 -13.06
C GLU A 433 3.67 21.82 -11.69
N THR A 434 3.80 20.50 -11.67
CA THR A 434 3.54 19.72 -10.47
C THR A 434 4.60 19.85 -9.38
N HIS A 435 5.81 20.35 -9.68
CA HIS A 435 6.90 20.52 -8.70
C HIS A 435 6.90 21.90 -8.07
N LEU A 436 6.03 22.82 -8.51
CA LEU A 436 5.85 24.11 -7.87
C LEU A 436 5.09 23.96 -6.54
N PRO A 437 5.42 24.76 -5.51
CA PRO A 437 4.69 24.73 -4.26
C PRO A 437 3.25 25.23 -4.46
N TYR A 438 2.26 24.37 -4.20
CA TYR A 438 0.86 24.76 -4.28
C TYR A 438 0.43 25.54 -3.04
N ASN A 439 0.16 26.84 -3.24
CA ASN A 439 -0.36 27.73 -2.20
C ASN A 439 -1.42 28.66 -2.82
N PRO A 440 -2.65 28.17 -3.04
CA PRO A 440 -3.68 28.91 -3.75
C PRO A 440 -4.05 30.17 -2.97
N LYS A 441 -4.39 31.25 -3.70
CA LYS A 441 -4.83 32.51 -3.07
C LYS A 441 -6.13 32.34 -2.31
N ASP A 442 -7.03 31.50 -2.82
CA ASP A 442 -8.25 31.10 -2.13
C ASP A 442 -7.99 29.84 -1.32
N GLU A 443 -7.79 29.99 -0.01
CA GLU A 443 -7.55 28.86 0.88
C GLU A 443 -8.71 27.85 0.92
N ARG A 444 -9.90 28.23 0.44
CA ARG A 444 -11.06 27.32 0.33
C ARG A 444 -10.87 26.24 -0.73
N GLU A 445 -9.87 26.35 -1.60
CA GLU A 445 -9.52 25.30 -2.56
C GLU A 445 -8.77 24.13 -1.91
N VAL A 446 -8.13 24.35 -0.75
CA VAL A 446 -7.34 23.34 -0.05
C VAL A 446 -8.26 22.45 0.76
N CYS A 447 -8.22 21.13 0.51
CA CYS A 447 -8.97 20.19 1.33
C CYS A 447 -8.45 20.20 2.78
N SER A 448 -9.36 20.28 3.75
CA SER A 448 -8.96 20.47 5.13
C SER A 448 -9.84 19.82 6.19
N ASN A 449 -9.26 19.48 7.34
CA ASN A 449 -9.97 18.88 8.46
C ASN A 449 -10.67 17.55 8.10
N GLU A 450 -10.15 16.82 7.12
CA GLU A 450 -10.66 15.52 6.72
C GLU A 450 -10.25 14.44 7.72
N THR A 451 -11.16 13.51 8.00
CA THR A 451 -10.94 12.41 8.93
C THR A 451 -11.16 11.07 8.21
N VAL A 452 -10.09 10.28 8.07
CA VAL A 452 -10.11 8.93 7.47
C VAL A 452 -9.74 7.92 8.53
N ILE A 453 -10.74 7.23 9.10
CA ILE A 453 -10.54 6.38 10.28
C ILE A 453 -11.25 5.03 10.25
N ASP A 454 -10.65 4.03 10.88
CA ASP A 454 -11.27 2.71 11.07
C ASP A 454 -11.70 2.01 9.75
N ASN A 455 -11.08 2.36 8.62
CA ASN A 455 -11.37 1.73 7.32
C ASN A 455 -10.47 0.52 7.08
N LEU A 456 -11.00 -0.48 6.37
CA LEU A 456 -10.22 -1.57 5.80
C LEU A 456 -9.95 -1.31 4.31
N ILE A 457 -8.69 -1.35 3.92
CA ILE A 457 -8.24 -1.21 2.54
C ILE A 457 -7.45 -2.46 2.18
N THR A 458 -7.95 -3.28 1.26
CA THR A 458 -7.30 -4.56 0.92
C THR A 458 -7.51 -4.96 -0.52
N ASP A 459 -6.51 -5.55 -1.20
CA ASP A 459 -6.62 -5.89 -2.64
C ASP A 459 -7.03 -4.64 -3.46
N VAL A 460 -6.26 -3.57 -3.29
CA VAL A 460 -6.41 -2.34 -4.08
C VAL A 460 -5.14 -2.10 -4.88
N THR A 461 -5.14 -1.13 -5.79
CA THR A 461 -4.02 -0.89 -6.74
C THR A 461 -3.73 -2.11 -7.62
N ASN A 462 -4.75 -2.93 -7.90
CA ASN A 462 -4.59 -4.24 -8.54
C ASN A 462 -4.50 -4.20 -10.08
N GLU A 463 -4.53 -3.00 -10.69
CA GLU A 463 -4.23 -2.79 -12.11
C GLU A 463 -3.17 -1.71 -12.34
N ASP A 464 -3.39 -0.49 -11.80
CA ASP A 464 -2.36 0.53 -11.75
C ASP A 464 -1.53 0.32 -10.48
N TRP A 465 -0.45 -0.44 -10.62
CA TRP A 465 0.41 -0.80 -9.50
C TRP A 465 1.09 0.42 -8.85
N GLY A 466 1.15 1.56 -9.54
CA GLY A 466 1.74 2.81 -9.02
C GLY A 466 0.78 3.63 -8.15
N CYS A 467 -0.47 3.21 -8.02
CA CYS A 467 -1.42 3.80 -7.07
C CYS A 467 -1.07 3.46 -5.62
N VAL A 468 -1.80 4.07 -4.67
CA VAL A 468 -1.53 3.98 -3.23
C VAL A 468 -2.81 3.59 -2.50
N GLY A 469 -2.72 2.92 -1.34
CA GLY A 469 -3.89 2.66 -0.50
C GLY A 469 -4.66 3.94 -0.16
N ILE A 470 -4.03 4.85 0.58
CA ILE A 470 -4.54 6.21 0.83
C ILE A 470 -3.53 7.23 0.30
N SER A 471 -3.95 8.03 -0.68
CA SER A 471 -3.11 9.08 -1.27
C SER A 471 -3.64 10.46 -0.94
N ALA A 472 -2.88 11.25 -0.17
CA ALA A 472 -3.21 12.63 0.15
C ALA A 472 -2.19 13.57 -0.50
N GLY A 473 -2.63 14.43 -1.42
CA GLY A 473 -1.79 15.45 -2.06
C GLY A 473 -1.60 16.68 -1.17
N PHE A 474 -1.87 17.87 -1.69
CA PHE A 474 -1.87 19.12 -0.94
C PHE A 474 -3.12 19.25 -0.05
N VAL A 475 -2.98 18.91 1.23
CA VAL A 475 -4.02 18.91 2.26
C VAL A 475 -3.54 19.58 3.56
N LYS A 476 -4.46 20.04 4.41
CA LYS A 476 -4.12 20.59 5.74
C LYS A 476 -5.05 20.11 6.85
N ASN A 477 -4.54 20.01 8.07
CA ASN A 477 -5.29 19.59 9.27
C ASN A 477 -5.97 18.20 9.13
N ILE A 478 -5.47 17.31 8.27
CA ILE A 478 -6.12 16.00 8.09
C ILE A 478 -5.69 14.99 9.15
N THR A 479 -6.54 14.00 9.41
CA THR A 479 -6.24 12.85 10.26
C THR A 479 -6.52 11.55 9.51
N ILE A 480 -5.47 10.75 9.30
CA ILE A 480 -5.55 9.38 8.79
C ILE A 480 -5.16 8.46 9.94
N ALA A 481 -6.13 7.78 10.56
CA ALA A 481 -5.85 7.01 11.77
C ALA A 481 -6.63 5.70 11.91
N HIS A 482 -6.05 4.70 12.57
CA HIS A 482 -6.73 3.43 12.85
C HIS A 482 -7.26 2.70 11.61
N ASN A 483 -6.66 2.90 10.43
CA ASN A 483 -6.99 2.12 9.24
C ASN A 483 -6.13 0.85 9.20
N GLU A 484 -6.64 -0.22 8.58
CA GLU A 484 -5.85 -1.40 8.22
C GLU A 484 -5.69 -1.48 6.70
N ILE A 485 -4.44 -1.59 6.24
CA ILE A 485 -4.08 -1.60 4.82
C ILE A 485 -3.28 -2.87 4.50
N SER A 486 -3.75 -3.66 3.54
CA SER A 486 -3.12 -4.92 3.12
C SER A 486 -3.20 -5.21 1.62
N ASP A 487 -2.31 -6.06 1.11
CA ASP A 487 -2.29 -6.51 -0.29
C ASP A 487 -2.37 -5.35 -1.29
N VAL A 488 -1.40 -4.43 -1.18
CA VAL A 488 -1.25 -3.26 -2.06
C VAL A 488 0.03 -3.36 -2.89
N ALA A 489 -0.04 -2.90 -4.14
CA ALA A 489 1.01 -3.05 -5.13
C ALA A 489 2.27 -2.22 -4.83
N TYR A 490 2.09 -1.08 -4.16
CA TYR A 490 3.15 -0.10 -3.91
C TYR A 490 3.13 0.37 -2.44
N THR A 491 2.70 1.61 -2.18
CA THR A 491 2.75 2.27 -0.87
C THR A 491 1.40 2.13 -0.15
N GLY A 492 1.44 2.01 1.19
CA GLY A 492 0.22 1.99 2.01
C GLY A 492 -0.45 3.36 2.11
N ILE A 493 0.27 4.34 2.67
CA ILE A 493 -0.18 5.73 2.82
C ILE A 493 0.85 6.67 2.22
N GLY A 494 0.43 7.52 1.28
CA GLY A 494 1.22 8.62 0.72
C GLY A 494 0.65 9.97 1.16
N LEU A 495 1.49 10.86 1.70
CA LEU A 495 1.08 12.17 2.22
C LEU A 495 1.98 13.31 1.71
N GLY A 496 1.38 14.24 0.99
CA GLY A 496 2.00 15.42 0.41
C GLY A 496 2.35 15.27 -1.06
N TRP A 497 2.73 16.38 -1.67
CA TRP A 497 3.06 16.44 -3.10
C TRP A 497 3.99 17.60 -3.43
N GLY A 498 4.63 17.54 -4.60
CA GLY A 498 5.36 18.67 -5.19
C GLY A 498 6.87 18.69 -5.01
N TRP A 499 7.48 17.70 -4.35
CA TRP A 499 8.94 17.54 -4.22
C TRP A 499 9.67 18.84 -3.83
N THR A 500 9.14 19.57 -2.84
CA THR A 500 9.61 20.92 -2.49
C THR A 500 9.67 21.16 -1.00
N LYS A 501 10.82 21.65 -0.53
CA LYS A 501 11.01 22.11 0.87
C LYS A 501 10.37 23.48 1.14
N THR A 502 9.83 24.14 0.11
CA THR A 502 9.16 25.43 0.26
C THR A 502 7.84 25.23 1.00
N VAL A 503 7.66 25.97 2.10
CA VAL A 503 6.39 25.99 2.85
C VAL A 503 5.26 26.38 1.90
N ASN A 504 4.19 25.58 1.93
CA ASN A 504 3.07 25.63 1.01
C ASN A 504 1.74 25.53 1.79
N ALA A 505 0.65 25.14 1.12
CA ALA A 505 -0.66 25.03 1.76
C ALA A 505 -0.74 23.98 2.89
N MET A 506 0.13 22.98 2.87
CA MET A 506 0.10 21.85 3.80
C MET A 506 0.59 22.22 5.19
N ARG A 507 -0.06 21.66 6.21
CA ARG A 507 0.25 21.84 7.63
C ARG A 507 -0.64 20.96 8.49
N ASN A 508 -0.17 20.59 9.67
CA ASN A 508 -0.91 19.93 10.75
C ASN A 508 -1.54 18.60 10.34
N ASN A 509 -0.88 17.85 9.47
CA ASN A 509 -1.39 16.56 8.98
C ASN A 509 -0.95 15.43 9.91
N LYS A 510 -1.82 14.44 10.12
CA LYS A 510 -1.61 13.38 11.11
C LYS A 510 -1.81 12.00 10.50
N VAL A 511 -0.80 11.13 10.63
CA VAL A 511 -0.87 9.70 10.28
C VAL A 511 -0.63 8.89 11.54
N ILE A 512 -1.70 8.39 12.16
CA ILE A 512 -1.66 7.89 13.54
C ILE A 512 -2.23 6.48 13.66
N ALA A 513 -1.51 5.55 14.29
CA ALA A 513 -2.05 4.24 14.66
C ALA A 513 -2.69 3.45 13.50
N ASN A 514 -2.16 3.58 12.29
CA ASN A 514 -2.55 2.74 11.16
C ASN A 514 -1.78 1.41 11.21
N LYS A 515 -2.42 0.33 10.79
CA LYS A 515 -1.79 -0.99 10.62
C LYS A 515 -1.59 -1.25 9.13
N ILE A 516 -0.34 -1.40 8.69
CA ILE A 516 0.00 -1.55 7.28
C ILE A 516 0.87 -2.78 7.12
N HIS A 517 0.44 -3.72 6.29
CA HIS A 517 1.20 -4.93 5.99
C HIS A 517 0.95 -5.42 4.59
N HIS A 518 1.76 -6.36 4.11
CA HIS A 518 1.65 -6.95 2.78
C HIS A 518 1.56 -5.87 1.69
N TYR A 519 2.47 -4.90 1.75
CA TYR A 519 2.60 -3.81 0.77
C TYR A 519 3.79 -4.06 -0.16
N GLY A 520 3.97 -3.22 -1.17
CA GLY A 520 5.07 -3.32 -2.12
C GLY A 520 5.01 -4.58 -3.00
N LYS A 521 3.81 -5.12 -3.28
CA LYS A 521 3.65 -6.38 -4.04
C LYS A 521 4.32 -6.34 -5.41
N HIS A 522 4.22 -5.21 -6.11
CA HIS A 522 4.63 -5.10 -7.50
C HIS A 522 5.60 -3.94 -7.81
N LEU A 523 5.74 -2.93 -6.95
CA LEU A 523 6.64 -1.79 -7.18
C LEU A 523 7.43 -1.40 -5.93
N TYR A 524 8.72 -1.08 -6.13
CA TYR A 524 9.65 -0.60 -5.10
C TYR A 524 9.98 0.88 -5.33
N ASP A 525 10.93 1.44 -4.56
CA ASP A 525 10.94 2.85 -4.16
C ASP A 525 9.70 3.18 -3.32
N THR A 526 9.41 2.28 -2.36
CA THR A 526 8.13 2.19 -1.68
C THR A 526 8.29 2.21 -0.16
N ALA A 527 7.22 2.60 0.53
CA ALA A 527 7.11 2.43 1.97
C ALA A 527 5.70 2.11 2.45
N GLY A 528 5.58 1.63 3.69
CA GLY A 528 4.28 1.58 4.35
C GLY A 528 3.69 2.97 4.49
N ILE A 529 4.50 3.94 4.94
CA ILE A 529 4.16 5.36 5.02
C ILE A 529 5.23 6.18 4.28
N TYR A 530 4.77 6.98 3.32
CA TYR A 530 5.57 7.82 2.44
C TYR A 530 5.12 9.29 2.54
N THR A 531 6.06 10.24 2.47
CA THR A 531 5.74 11.67 2.46
C THR A 531 6.51 12.48 1.43
N LEU A 532 5.93 13.60 1.02
CA LEU A 532 6.57 14.63 0.19
C LEU A 532 6.36 16.03 0.77
N SER A 533 7.34 16.90 0.48
CA SER A 533 7.29 18.35 0.66
C SER A 533 7.08 18.85 2.09
N ALA A 534 7.30 20.15 2.31
CA ALA A 534 7.21 20.74 3.64
C ALA A 534 5.78 20.72 4.20
N GLN A 535 5.61 20.20 5.42
CA GLN A 535 4.32 20.11 6.11
C GLN A 535 4.45 20.49 7.60
N PRO A 536 4.51 21.79 7.94
CA PRO A 536 4.59 22.29 9.32
C PRO A 536 3.66 21.58 10.31
N GLU A 537 4.19 21.24 11.48
CA GLU A 537 3.45 20.64 12.62
C GLU A 537 2.76 19.31 12.30
N SER A 538 3.28 18.55 11.34
CA SER A 538 2.72 17.25 10.95
C SER A 538 3.36 16.11 11.73
N VAL A 539 2.61 15.02 11.93
CA VAL A 539 3.05 13.88 12.74
C VAL A 539 2.79 12.55 12.07
N ILE A 540 3.72 11.61 12.23
CA ILE A 540 3.59 10.20 11.91
C ILE A 540 3.88 9.43 13.19
N GLU A 541 2.85 8.95 13.88
CA GLU A 541 3.03 8.33 15.19
C GLU A 541 2.23 7.06 15.43
N GLU A 542 2.81 6.15 16.23
CA GLU A 542 2.16 4.93 16.71
C GLU A 542 1.64 3.99 15.61
N ASN A 543 2.15 4.10 14.38
CA ASN A 543 1.76 3.18 13.30
C ASN A 543 2.45 1.82 13.48
N TYR A 544 1.78 0.76 13.01
CA TYR A 544 2.29 -0.62 13.01
C TYR A 544 2.51 -1.07 11.57
N VAL A 545 3.76 -1.06 11.11
CA VAL A 545 4.13 -1.35 9.71
C VAL A 545 5.05 -2.57 9.65
N TYR A 546 4.62 -3.64 8.97
CA TYR A 546 5.35 -4.92 8.91
C TYR A 546 5.06 -5.67 7.61
N ASP A 547 5.75 -6.79 7.36
CA ASP A 547 5.59 -7.67 6.18
C ASP A 547 5.47 -6.93 4.84
N ILE A 548 6.59 -6.69 4.17
CA ILE A 548 6.59 -6.23 2.79
C ILE A 548 6.79 -7.43 1.85
N TYR A 549 6.09 -7.42 0.72
CA TYR A 549 6.27 -8.43 -0.31
C TYR A 549 7.64 -8.32 -0.99
N PHE A 550 8.18 -9.47 -1.40
CA PHE A 550 9.33 -9.54 -2.30
C PHE A 550 8.87 -9.39 -3.74
N ASN A 551 9.35 -8.36 -4.44
CA ASN A 551 9.06 -8.16 -5.85
C ASN A 551 10.23 -8.68 -6.71
N PRO A 552 10.06 -9.80 -7.45
CA PRO A 552 11.12 -10.34 -8.32
C PRO A 552 11.41 -9.44 -9.53
N TYR A 553 10.55 -8.47 -9.83
CA TYR A 553 10.66 -7.58 -10.98
C TYR A 553 11.15 -6.17 -10.65
N ALA A 554 11.37 -5.86 -9.36
CA ALA A 554 11.83 -4.55 -8.90
C ALA A 554 13.11 -4.10 -9.63
N HIS A 555 13.17 -2.79 -9.91
CA HIS A 555 14.35 -2.15 -10.51
C HIS A 555 15.58 -2.24 -9.58
N ASP A 556 15.36 -2.12 -8.27
CA ASP A 556 16.32 -2.39 -7.20
C ASP A 556 15.61 -3.15 -6.06
N PRO A 557 15.96 -4.42 -5.79
CA PRO A 557 15.30 -5.24 -4.78
C PRO A 557 15.57 -4.81 -3.33
N TYR A 558 16.44 -3.83 -3.09
CA TYR A 558 16.74 -3.31 -1.76
C TYR A 558 16.11 -1.94 -1.48
N HIS A 559 15.53 -1.29 -2.50
CA HIS A 559 14.99 0.06 -2.42
C HIS A 559 13.55 0.07 -1.91
N TRP A 560 13.36 -0.43 -0.69
CA TRP A 560 12.08 -0.45 0.02
C TRP A 560 12.29 -0.09 1.49
N PHE A 561 11.26 0.44 2.15
CA PHE A 561 11.36 1.00 3.50
C PHE A 561 10.06 0.81 4.28
N TYR A 562 10.09 0.88 5.62
CA TYR A 562 8.85 0.94 6.41
C TYR A 562 8.28 2.37 6.46
N LEU A 563 9.18 3.34 6.62
CA LEU A 563 8.88 4.77 6.70
C LEU A 563 9.83 5.51 5.75
N TYR A 564 9.29 6.42 4.94
CA TYR A 564 10.05 7.15 3.94
C TYR A 564 9.61 8.62 3.88
N THR A 565 10.51 9.53 4.28
CA THR A 565 10.38 10.96 3.99
C THR A 565 11.17 11.30 2.73
N ASP A 566 10.47 11.61 1.64
CA ASP A 566 11.08 11.90 0.35
C ASP A 566 11.28 13.42 0.15
N GLU A 567 11.58 13.83 -1.07
CA GLU A 567 12.09 15.15 -1.39
C GLU A 567 11.20 16.27 -0.84
N GLY A 568 11.85 17.19 -0.13
CA GLY A 568 11.21 18.35 0.46
C GLY A 568 10.47 18.09 1.77
N SER A 569 10.26 16.83 2.20
CA SER A 569 9.63 16.54 3.49
C SER A 569 10.33 17.28 4.62
N ALA A 570 9.56 18.06 5.39
CA ALA A 570 10.06 18.95 6.43
C ALA A 570 9.01 19.14 7.51
N TYR A 571 9.46 19.41 8.75
CA TYR A 571 8.63 19.70 9.92
C TYR A 571 7.73 18.55 10.39
N PHE A 572 8.18 17.30 10.19
CA PHE A 572 7.50 16.10 10.71
C PHE A 572 8.06 15.64 12.06
N ASP A 573 7.18 15.34 13.00
CA ASP A 573 7.51 14.43 14.11
C ASP A 573 7.18 12.98 13.68
N VAL A 574 8.20 12.17 13.44
CA VAL A 574 8.09 10.74 13.13
C VAL A 574 8.47 9.94 14.36
N LYS A 575 7.49 9.45 15.12
CA LYS A 575 7.77 8.86 16.43
C LYS A 575 6.93 7.66 16.85
N ASN A 576 7.51 6.79 17.68
CA ASN A 576 6.81 5.66 18.30
C ASN A 576 6.16 4.69 17.32
N ASN A 577 6.66 4.59 16.08
CA ASN A 577 6.12 3.66 15.09
C ASN A 577 6.76 2.28 15.28
N TRP A 578 5.94 1.23 15.38
CA TRP A 578 6.43 -0.14 15.41
C TRP A 578 6.78 -0.58 13.99
N VAL A 579 8.05 -0.96 13.82
CA VAL A 579 8.57 -1.59 12.60
C VAL A 579 9.48 -2.74 13.00
N PRO A 580 9.56 -3.84 12.22
CA PRO A 580 10.37 -4.99 12.62
C PRO A 580 11.88 -4.73 12.46
N ALA A 581 12.28 -3.75 11.65
CA ALA A 581 13.65 -3.30 11.51
C ALA A 581 13.70 -1.81 11.13
N GLU A 582 14.78 -1.13 11.52
CA GLU A 582 15.03 0.29 11.20
C GLU A 582 15.51 0.46 9.76
N LYS A 583 14.60 0.20 8.81
CA LYS A 583 14.83 0.39 7.38
C LYS A 583 14.01 1.58 6.89
N PHE A 584 14.63 2.75 6.95
CA PHE A 584 14.03 4.04 6.62
C PHE A 584 14.83 4.74 5.52
N LEU A 585 14.19 5.71 4.88
CA LEU A 585 14.87 6.64 3.98
C LEU A 585 14.44 8.08 4.27
N GLN A 586 15.43 8.97 4.30
CA GLN A 586 15.26 10.43 4.35
C GLN A 586 15.92 11.02 3.09
N ASN A 587 15.18 11.06 1.98
CA ASN A 587 15.71 11.50 0.69
C ASN A 587 15.45 12.99 0.48
N ALA A 588 16.52 13.77 0.25
CA ALA A 588 16.45 15.19 -0.12
C ALA A 588 15.44 16.03 0.72
N ASN A 589 15.37 15.75 2.02
CA ASN A 589 14.43 16.41 2.92
C ASN A 589 14.72 17.91 3.10
N GLY A 590 13.69 18.64 3.55
CA GLY A 590 13.86 19.95 4.16
C GLY A 590 14.26 19.86 5.64
N PRO A 591 14.18 20.99 6.37
CA PRO A 591 14.62 21.05 7.76
C PRO A 591 13.62 20.39 8.74
N ASP A 592 14.07 20.25 10.00
CA ASP A 592 13.23 20.04 11.18
C ASP A 592 12.30 18.82 11.16
N ASN A 593 12.71 17.73 10.49
CA ASN A 593 12.13 16.41 10.74
C ASN A 593 12.77 15.82 12.01
N VAL A 594 11.94 15.36 12.94
CA VAL A 594 12.35 14.70 14.18
C VAL A 594 12.00 13.22 14.07
N TRP A 595 12.99 12.34 14.27
CA TRP A 595 12.82 10.90 14.23
C TRP A 595 13.15 10.31 15.60
N GLU A 596 12.15 9.74 16.28
CA GLU A 596 12.31 9.25 17.65
C GLU A 596 11.59 7.91 17.86
N ASN A 597 12.31 6.91 18.38
CA ASN A 597 11.70 5.65 18.81
C ASN A 597 10.85 4.94 17.72
N ASN A 598 11.41 4.74 16.53
CA ASN A 598 10.76 3.96 15.46
C ASN A 598 11.50 2.64 15.28
N ASN A 599 11.06 1.57 15.94
CA ASN A 599 11.77 0.29 15.98
C ASN A 599 10.86 -0.83 16.52
N ALA A 600 11.41 -2.04 16.66
CA ALA A 600 10.67 -3.20 17.14
C ALA A 600 10.41 -3.21 18.66
N TYR A 601 11.01 -2.25 19.39
CA TYR A 601 11.02 -2.14 20.85
C TYR A 601 10.11 -1.02 21.38
N VAL A 602 9.33 -0.36 20.51
CA VAL A 602 8.27 0.54 20.97
C VAL A 602 7.26 -0.24 21.83
N ASN A 603 6.49 0.47 22.66
CA ASN A 603 5.54 -0.16 23.56
C ASN A 603 4.61 -1.13 22.80
N GLU A 604 4.44 -2.34 23.32
CA GLU A 604 3.57 -3.38 22.73
C GLU A 604 2.13 -2.86 22.47
N SER A 605 1.67 -1.88 23.26
CA SER A 605 0.37 -1.24 23.06
C SER A 605 0.21 -0.60 21.69
N VAL A 606 1.30 -0.17 21.05
CA VAL A 606 1.29 0.38 19.68
C VAL A 606 0.72 -0.65 18.71
N LYS A 607 1.21 -1.90 18.76
CA LYS A 607 0.69 -2.99 17.91
C LYS A 607 -0.78 -3.29 18.18
N THR A 608 -1.19 -3.30 19.46
CA THR A 608 -2.56 -3.67 19.84
C THR A 608 -3.58 -2.58 19.54
N ASN A 609 -3.15 -1.31 19.52
CA ASN A 609 -4.01 -0.15 19.31
C ASN A 609 -4.06 0.28 17.83
N ALA A 610 -3.05 -0.08 17.04
CA ALA A 610 -3.02 0.21 15.62
C ALA A 610 -4.06 -0.61 14.82
N GLY A 611 -4.58 0.00 13.77
CA GLY A 611 -5.61 -0.60 12.92
C GLY A 611 -7.03 -0.40 13.46
N ILE A 612 -7.95 -1.18 12.91
CA ILE A 612 -9.40 -0.96 13.03
C ILE A 612 -9.91 -1.23 14.46
N ARG A 613 -10.72 -0.31 14.99
CA ARG A 613 -11.32 -0.41 16.32
C ARG A 613 -12.78 -0.88 16.27
N GLU A 614 -13.33 -1.16 17.45
CA GLU A 614 -14.78 -1.38 17.59
C GLU A 614 -15.56 -0.10 17.20
N PRO A 615 -16.74 -0.22 16.56
CA PRO A 615 -17.47 -1.46 16.21
C PRO A 615 -17.08 -2.07 14.84
N TYR A 616 -16.03 -1.56 14.17
CA TYR A 616 -15.72 -1.90 12.77
C TYR A 616 -14.81 -3.12 12.60
N LYS A 617 -14.38 -3.79 13.68
CA LYS A 617 -13.54 -4.99 13.61
C LYS A 617 -14.12 -6.14 12.78
N HIS A 618 -15.43 -6.16 12.57
CA HIS A 618 -16.07 -7.12 11.67
C HIS A 618 -15.55 -7.04 10.23
N LEU A 619 -14.96 -5.92 9.81
CA LEU A 619 -14.30 -5.75 8.51
C LEU A 619 -13.07 -6.66 8.36
N LEU A 620 -12.37 -7.00 9.45
CA LEU A 620 -11.12 -7.76 9.40
C LEU A 620 -11.27 -9.16 8.79
N LYS A 621 -12.50 -9.69 8.68
CA LYS A 621 -12.79 -10.93 7.94
C LYS A 621 -12.56 -10.81 6.43
N GLU A 622 -12.52 -9.59 5.90
CA GLU A 622 -12.37 -9.29 4.47
C GLU A 622 -10.92 -9.11 4.04
N VAL A 623 -9.99 -9.03 4.99
CA VAL A 623 -8.54 -8.88 4.77
C VAL A 623 -8.06 -9.92 3.75
N VAL A 624 -7.45 -9.43 2.68
CA VAL A 624 -6.80 -10.24 1.65
C VAL A 624 -5.30 -10.20 1.90
N VAL A 625 -4.70 -11.38 1.82
CA VAL A 625 -3.26 -11.59 1.78
C VAL A 625 -3.00 -12.67 0.74
N ASP A 626 -2.17 -12.36 -0.24
CA ASP A 626 -1.64 -13.36 -1.15
C ASP A 626 -0.54 -14.15 -0.46
N THR A 627 -0.86 -15.36 -0.01
CA THR A 627 0.05 -16.26 0.69
C THR A 627 1.00 -17.02 -0.24
N ASN A 628 0.76 -16.97 -1.56
CA ASN A 628 1.65 -17.58 -2.55
C ASN A 628 2.76 -16.62 -2.98
N TRP A 629 2.56 -15.31 -2.80
CA TRP A 629 3.57 -14.31 -3.10
C TRP A 629 4.66 -14.28 -2.02
N PRO A 630 5.95 -14.28 -2.38
CA PRO A 630 7.05 -14.32 -1.41
C PRO A 630 7.14 -13.02 -0.59
N MET A 631 7.56 -13.11 0.66
CA MET A 631 7.89 -11.94 1.50
C MET A 631 9.35 -11.54 1.35
N GLN A 632 9.64 -10.26 1.59
CA GLN A 632 11.02 -9.83 1.83
C GLN A 632 11.57 -10.46 3.10
N GLU A 633 12.86 -10.79 3.04
CA GLU A 633 13.60 -11.18 4.24
C GLU A 633 13.87 -9.92 5.08
N ILE A 634 13.42 -9.93 6.33
CA ILE A 634 13.61 -8.82 7.27
C ILE A 634 15.10 -8.74 7.64
N PRO A 635 15.75 -7.58 7.48
CA PRO A 635 17.13 -7.40 7.91
C PRO A 635 17.29 -7.69 9.40
N HIS A 636 18.23 -8.57 9.73
CA HIS A 636 18.56 -8.94 11.11
C HIS A 636 20.07 -8.90 11.32
N PHE A 637 20.50 -8.82 12.57
CA PHE A 637 21.93 -8.84 12.90
C PHE A 637 22.56 -10.18 12.49
N ALA A 638 23.55 -10.11 11.62
CA ALA A 638 24.32 -11.24 11.11
C ALA A 638 25.78 -10.82 10.86
N ALA A 639 26.65 -11.80 10.60
CA ALA A 639 28.06 -11.52 10.30
C ALA A 639 28.58 -12.23 9.04
N VAL A 640 29.47 -11.56 8.32
CA VAL A 640 30.27 -12.13 7.22
C VAL A 640 31.76 -11.97 7.56
N GLU A 641 32.47 -13.08 7.63
CA GLU A 641 33.91 -13.10 7.93
C GLU A 641 34.69 -13.38 6.65
N LEU A 642 35.63 -12.48 6.32
CA LEU A 642 36.63 -12.67 5.27
C LEU A 642 37.94 -13.07 5.93
N ILE A 643 38.51 -14.21 5.52
CA ILE A 643 39.77 -14.73 6.03
C ILE A 643 40.83 -14.61 4.93
N GLY A 644 41.85 -13.79 5.17
CA GLY A 644 42.89 -13.50 4.19
C GLY A 644 43.71 -12.26 4.54
N LYS A 645 44.21 -11.57 3.51
CA LYS A 645 45.01 -10.33 3.63
C LYS A 645 44.66 -9.39 2.48
N GLY A 646 44.86 -8.09 2.70
CA GLY A 646 44.73 -7.06 1.66
C GLY A 646 43.29 -6.67 1.35
N PHE A 647 42.40 -6.74 2.34
CA PHE A 647 41.02 -6.28 2.21
C PHE A 647 40.94 -4.76 2.36
N ASP A 648 40.15 -4.12 1.50
CA ASP A 648 39.84 -2.70 1.58
C ASP A 648 38.50 -2.52 2.30
N SER A 649 38.55 -1.89 3.48
CA SER A 649 37.39 -1.67 4.35
C SER A 649 36.31 -0.82 3.68
N GLU A 650 36.69 0.24 2.95
CA GLU A 650 35.75 1.11 2.27
C GLU A 650 35.09 0.41 1.08
N LYS A 651 35.85 -0.43 0.37
CA LYS A 651 35.31 -1.28 -0.68
C LYS A 651 34.31 -2.31 -0.13
N ILE A 652 34.60 -2.96 1.01
CA ILE A 652 33.66 -3.89 1.66
C ILE A 652 32.39 -3.16 2.08
N LYS A 653 32.51 -2.01 2.77
CA LYS A 653 31.35 -1.18 3.17
C LYS A 653 30.54 -0.75 1.96
N SER A 654 31.19 -0.37 0.85
CA SER A 654 30.51 -0.03 -0.40
C SER A 654 29.73 -1.21 -0.97
N ILE A 655 30.33 -2.41 -1.03
CA ILE A 655 29.63 -3.62 -1.49
C ILE A 655 28.44 -3.89 -0.58
N ALA A 656 28.63 -3.90 0.74
CA ALA A 656 27.57 -4.12 1.72
C ALA A 656 26.40 -3.14 1.51
N LYS A 657 26.68 -1.83 1.41
CA LYS A 657 25.68 -0.80 1.18
C LYS A 657 24.88 -1.03 -0.11
N THR A 658 25.56 -1.39 -1.20
CA THR A 658 24.90 -1.67 -2.51
C THR A 658 24.11 -2.98 -2.55
N ASN A 659 24.12 -3.74 -1.46
CA ASN A 659 23.38 -4.99 -1.26
C ASN A 659 22.45 -4.90 -0.04
N GLY A 660 22.02 -3.68 0.33
CA GLY A 660 20.98 -3.46 1.35
C GLY A 660 21.40 -3.67 2.80
N VAL A 661 22.71 -3.80 3.10
CA VAL A 661 23.21 -3.90 4.48
C VAL A 661 23.05 -2.57 5.20
N ILE A 662 22.50 -2.62 6.42
CA ILE A 662 22.23 -1.48 7.31
C ILE A 662 23.25 -1.49 8.44
N ASP A 663 23.86 -0.32 8.72
CA ASP A 663 24.86 -0.12 9.78
C ASP A 663 26.07 -1.08 9.71
N ALA A 664 26.65 -1.18 8.52
CA ALA A 664 27.84 -2.00 8.26
C ALA A 664 29.05 -1.59 9.14
N GLN A 665 29.42 -2.43 10.11
CA GLN A 665 30.61 -2.26 10.96
C GLN A 665 31.63 -3.36 10.69
N LEU A 666 32.91 -2.98 10.63
CA LEU A 666 34.01 -3.91 10.36
C LEU A 666 34.91 -4.07 11.59
N TYR A 667 35.36 -5.30 11.80
CA TYR A 667 36.21 -5.70 12.90
C TYR A 667 37.35 -6.56 12.39
N GLU A 668 38.56 -6.39 12.92
CA GLU A 668 39.74 -7.12 12.45
C GLU A 668 40.55 -7.74 13.59
N TRP A 669 40.98 -8.99 13.35
CA TRP A 669 42.06 -9.62 14.10
C TRP A 669 42.93 -10.46 13.16
N LYS A 670 44.19 -10.03 12.98
CA LYS A 670 45.17 -10.71 12.10
C LYS A 670 44.69 -10.88 10.66
N LYS A 671 44.23 -12.09 10.30
CA LYS A 671 43.76 -12.43 8.95
C LYS A 671 42.23 -12.45 8.86
N HIS A 672 41.54 -12.15 9.95
CA HIS A 672 40.09 -12.25 10.08
C HIS A 672 39.50 -10.85 10.05
N THR A 673 38.67 -10.56 9.05
CA THR A 673 37.91 -9.33 8.94
C THR A 673 36.42 -9.68 8.98
N VAL A 674 35.71 -9.21 10.00
CA VAL A 674 34.29 -9.51 10.23
C VAL A 674 33.47 -8.26 9.95
N LEU A 675 32.55 -8.37 8.99
CA LEU A 675 31.44 -7.44 8.79
C LEU A 675 30.27 -7.89 9.67
N TYR A 676 29.86 -7.07 10.64
CA TYR A 676 28.68 -7.30 11.46
C TYR A 676 27.71 -6.15 11.29
N ALA A 677 26.45 -6.46 10.98
CA ALA A 677 25.45 -5.47 10.58
C ALA A 677 24.04 -6.08 10.57
N LYS A 678 23.00 -5.24 10.41
CA LYS A 678 21.66 -5.71 10.04
C LYS A 678 21.63 -5.98 8.53
N MET A 679 21.36 -7.21 8.10
CA MET A 679 21.37 -7.60 6.69
C MET A 679 20.33 -8.67 6.38
N ASN A 680 20.01 -8.79 5.10
CA ASN A 680 19.22 -9.87 4.52
C ASN A 680 19.96 -10.42 3.28
N HIS A 681 19.53 -11.56 2.75
CA HIS A 681 20.13 -12.18 1.57
C HIS A 681 21.66 -12.39 1.68
N ILE A 682 22.13 -12.83 2.85
CA ILE A 682 23.56 -12.90 3.20
C ILE A 682 24.40 -13.70 2.20
N GLU A 683 23.84 -14.75 1.60
CA GLU A 683 24.56 -15.56 0.61
C GLU A 683 24.81 -14.81 -0.70
N TYR A 684 23.94 -13.85 -1.08
CA TYR A 684 24.19 -12.98 -2.22
C TYR A 684 25.33 -12.00 -1.92
N LEU A 685 25.33 -11.40 -0.72
CA LEU A 685 26.43 -10.54 -0.27
C LEU A 685 27.77 -11.28 -0.28
N LYS A 686 27.79 -12.52 0.23
CA LYS A 686 28.97 -13.40 0.18
C LYS A 686 29.46 -13.63 -1.25
N GLN A 687 28.56 -13.85 -2.22
CA GLN A 687 28.94 -14.00 -3.63
C GLN A 687 29.58 -12.72 -4.17
N GLN A 688 29.01 -11.55 -3.89
CA GLN A 688 29.58 -10.27 -4.32
C GLN A 688 30.97 -10.03 -3.72
N LEU A 689 31.16 -10.33 -2.44
CA LEU A 689 32.46 -10.24 -1.78
C LEU A 689 33.46 -11.26 -2.33
N ALA A 690 33.03 -12.47 -2.70
CA ALA A 690 33.89 -13.48 -3.30
C ALA A 690 34.36 -13.10 -4.71
N LEU A 691 33.54 -12.37 -5.47
CA LEU A 691 33.93 -11.82 -6.79
C LEU A 691 35.04 -10.76 -6.64
N GLU A 692 34.92 -9.87 -5.67
CA GLU A 692 35.93 -8.84 -5.38
C GLU A 692 37.21 -9.45 -4.78
N TYR A 693 37.05 -10.43 -3.89
CA TYR A 693 38.14 -11.05 -3.12
C TYR A 693 38.22 -12.56 -3.36
N PRO A 694 38.60 -13.03 -4.57
CA PRO A 694 38.52 -14.45 -4.95
C PRO A 694 39.49 -15.38 -4.21
N LYS A 695 40.45 -14.81 -3.46
CA LYS A 695 41.40 -15.56 -2.63
C LYS A 695 40.99 -15.62 -1.16
N ALA A 696 39.95 -14.90 -0.76
CA ALA A 696 39.43 -14.94 0.60
C ALA A 696 38.64 -16.23 0.81
N GLU A 697 38.84 -16.86 1.97
CA GLU A 697 37.82 -17.77 2.50
C GLU A 697 36.73 -16.89 3.14
N ILE A 698 35.46 -17.10 2.80
CA ILE A 698 34.35 -16.30 3.32
C ILE A 698 33.36 -17.19 4.08
N LYS A 699 33.15 -16.87 5.36
CA LYS A 699 32.17 -17.53 6.23
C LYS A 699 30.99 -16.61 6.48
N THR A 700 29.80 -17.18 6.56
CA THR A 700 28.56 -16.50 6.89
C THR A 700 28.01 -17.01 8.22
N TYR A 701 27.46 -16.08 8.99
CA TYR A 701 26.90 -16.28 10.31
C TYR A 701 25.51 -15.62 10.33
N ASN A 702 24.52 -16.33 9.79
CA ASN A 702 23.18 -15.78 9.57
C ASN A 702 22.35 -15.75 10.86
N THR A 703 22.17 -16.92 11.49
CA THR A 703 21.33 -17.08 12.67
C THR A 703 22.21 -17.38 13.89
N PRO A 704 22.05 -16.64 15.00
CA PRO A 704 22.78 -16.94 16.22
C PRO A 704 22.26 -18.24 16.83
N VAL A 705 23.17 -19.02 17.43
CA VAL A 705 22.84 -20.19 18.26
C VAL A 705 22.44 -19.80 19.68
N TYR A 706 22.66 -18.54 20.05
CA TYR A 706 22.23 -17.95 21.32
C TYR A 706 21.98 -16.46 21.12
N ASN A 707 20.85 -15.94 21.59
CA ASN A 707 20.47 -14.55 21.44
C ASN A 707 19.76 -14.05 22.71
N PHE A 708 20.50 -13.42 23.60
CA PHE A 708 19.90 -12.62 24.68
C PHE A 708 19.58 -11.23 24.16
N ASN A 709 18.38 -10.74 24.46
CA ASN A 709 17.94 -9.37 24.23
C ASN A 709 17.34 -8.77 25.51
N LYS A 710 17.76 -7.54 25.86
CA LYS A 710 17.29 -6.83 27.07
C LYS A 710 15.76 -6.68 27.10
N PHE A 711 15.14 -6.33 25.98
CA PHE A 711 13.69 -6.11 25.88
C PHE A 711 12.85 -7.35 26.24
N GLU A 712 13.35 -8.53 25.89
CA GLU A 712 12.65 -9.80 26.08
C GLU A 712 12.88 -10.40 27.47
N HIS A 713 14.09 -10.23 28.03
CA HIS A 713 14.55 -10.98 29.20
C HIS A 713 14.80 -10.16 30.46
N CYS A 714 14.73 -8.82 30.41
CA CYS A 714 14.93 -7.95 31.57
C CYS A 714 13.64 -7.28 32.03
N ASP A 715 13.59 -6.92 33.32
CA ASP A 715 12.50 -6.12 33.89
C ASP A 715 12.50 -4.68 33.33
N ASP A 716 13.67 -4.06 33.23
CA ASP A 716 13.86 -2.82 32.47
C ASP A 716 13.97 -3.15 30.98
N LYS A 717 12.93 -2.81 30.24
CA LYS A 717 12.84 -3.03 28.79
C LYS A 717 13.32 -1.83 27.97
N THR A 718 13.88 -0.81 28.61
CA THR A 718 14.36 0.39 27.93
C THR A 718 15.64 0.07 27.17
N MET A 719 15.55 0.08 25.84
CA MET A 719 16.72 -0.07 24.97
C MET A 719 17.45 1.26 24.83
N ALA A 720 18.79 1.22 24.81
CA ALA A 720 19.60 2.36 24.40
C ALA A 720 19.33 2.70 22.92
N ALA A 721 19.35 3.99 22.57
CA ALA A 721 19.04 4.45 21.21
C ALA A 721 20.15 4.07 20.19
N GLU A 722 21.41 4.07 20.61
CA GLU A 722 22.55 3.68 19.79
C GLU A 722 23.44 2.70 20.56
N TRP A 723 24.01 1.71 19.86
CA TRP A 723 24.81 0.64 20.47
C TRP A 723 26.24 0.63 19.91
N ASP A 724 27.19 0.23 20.76
CA ASP A 724 28.51 -0.24 20.31
C ASP A 724 28.55 -1.77 20.42
N HIS A 725 29.19 -2.41 19.43
CA HIS A 725 29.33 -3.86 19.39
C HIS A 725 30.77 -4.27 19.67
N ILE A 726 30.95 -5.20 20.60
CA ILE A 726 32.22 -5.83 20.88
C ILE A 726 32.18 -7.22 20.27
N VAL A 727 33.07 -7.47 19.31
CA VAL A 727 33.13 -8.73 18.58
C VAL A 727 34.30 -9.55 19.08
N LEU A 728 34.01 -10.78 19.50
CA LEU A 728 34.98 -11.77 19.91
C LEU A 728 34.83 -13.03 19.08
N THR A 729 35.92 -13.77 18.92
CA THR A 729 35.88 -15.09 18.28
C THR A 729 36.63 -16.15 19.09
N ALA A 730 36.16 -17.39 18.98
CA ALA A 730 36.76 -18.57 19.60
C ALA A 730 36.42 -19.81 18.75
N ASN A 731 36.96 -20.97 19.11
CA ASN A 731 36.53 -22.27 18.57
C ASN A 731 35.89 -23.09 19.67
N LEU A 732 34.89 -23.90 19.35
CA LEU A 732 34.56 -25.05 20.17
C LEU A 732 35.66 -26.12 20.10
N VAL A 733 35.76 -26.93 21.15
CA VAL A 733 36.65 -28.10 21.20
C VAL A 733 36.40 -29.07 20.03
N ASP A 734 37.42 -29.83 19.66
CA ASP A 734 37.34 -30.81 18.55
C ASP A 734 36.64 -32.12 18.98
N ASP A 735 35.56 -32.00 19.72
CA ASP A 735 34.72 -33.12 20.16
C ASP A 735 33.26 -32.78 19.82
N ALA A 736 32.65 -33.58 18.95
CA ALA A 736 31.31 -33.33 18.46
C ALA A 736 30.24 -33.42 19.57
N LYS A 737 30.43 -34.27 20.58
CA LYS A 737 29.48 -34.41 21.70
C LYS A 737 29.54 -33.19 22.61
N LEU A 738 30.76 -32.72 22.90
CA LEU A 738 30.96 -31.51 23.69
C LEU A 738 30.45 -30.26 22.94
N GLN A 739 30.54 -30.23 21.61
CA GLN A 739 29.92 -29.18 20.80
C GLN A 739 28.39 -29.20 20.89
N GLU A 740 27.77 -30.38 20.83
CA GLU A 740 26.31 -30.53 20.97
C GLU A 740 25.83 -30.16 22.38
N GLU A 741 26.55 -30.59 23.41
CA GLU A 741 26.26 -30.24 24.81
C GLU A 741 26.32 -28.73 25.03
N TYR A 742 27.32 -28.04 24.45
CA TYR A 742 27.39 -26.57 24.48
C TYR A 742 26.13 -25.90 23.92
N LEU A 743 25.64 -26.40 22.77
CA LEU A 743 24.44 -25.86 22.13
C LEU A 743 23.19 -26.11 22.99
N GLN A 744 23.06 -27.30 23.58
CA GLN A 744 21.95 -27.63 24.49
C GLN A 744 21.91 -26.70 25.70
N TYR A 745 23.06 -26.41 26.32
CA TYR A 745 23.12 -25.44 27.42
C TYR A 745 22.60 -24.06 26.99
N HIS A 746 22.98 -23.59 25.80
CA HIS A 746 22.56 -22.26 25.32
C HIS A 746 21.08 -22.24 24.91
N GLU A 747 20.55 -23.36 24.42
CA GLU A 747 19.12 -23.52 24.10
C GLU A 747 18.24 -23.42 25.35
N THR A 748 18.67 -23.98 26.48
CA THR A 748 17.89 -24.03 27.73
C THR A 748 18.34 -23.01 28.79
N GLN A 749 19.23 -22.08 28.44
CA GLN A 749 19.86 -21.18 29.41
C GLN A 749 18.82 -20.32 30.15
N PHE A 750 17.80 -19.81 29.45
CA PHE A 750 16.82 -18.92 30.06
C PHE A 750 15.92 -19.64 31.08
N GLU A 751 15.64 -20.92 30.86
CA GLU A 751 14.83 -21.74 31.76
C GLU A 751 15.63 -22.32 32.92
N GLU A 752 16.82 -22.86 32.66
CA GLU A 752 17.61 -23.61 33.65
C GLU A 752 18.62 -22.73 34.41
N TRP A 753 19.01 -21.61 33.82
CA TRP A 753 20.00 -20.65 34.33
C TRP A 753 19.54 -19.20 34.18
N PRO A 754 18.31 -18.81 34.58
CA PRO A 754 17.80 -17.45 34.41
C PRO A 754 18.69 -16.39 35.06
N GLU A 755 19.46 -16.74 36.10
CA GLU A 755 20.39 -15.85 36.76
C GLU A 755 21.52 -15.38 35.83
N VAL A 756 21.85 -16.15 34.78
CA VAL A 756 22.84 -15.73 33.78
C VAL A 756 22.31 -14.58 32.93
N ALA A 757 21.07 -14.67 32.47
CA ALA A 757 20.40 -13.57 31.77
C ALA A 757 20.23 -12.34 32.69
N GLN A 758 19.91 -12.55 33.96
CA GLN A 758 19.84 -11.46 34.94
C GLN A 758 21.20 -10.76 35.12
N GLY A 759 22.31 -11.51 35.06
CA GLY A 759 23.65 -10.92 35.05
C GLY A 759 23.84 -9.95 33.88
N PHE A 760 23.40 -10.33 32.67
CA PHE A 760 23.44 -9.45 31.50
C PHE A 760 22.55 -8.21 31.68
N CYS A 761 21.37 -8.36 32.29
CA CYS A 761 20.50 -7.24 32.65
C CYS A 761 21.19 -6.26 33.62
N ASN A 762 21.87 -6.77 34.65
CA ASN A 762 22.60 -5.95 35.63
C ASN A 762 23.78 -5.18 35.00
N ALA A 763 24.39 -5.76 33.97
CA ALA A 763 25.46 -5.14 33.19
C ALA A 763 24.95 -4.18 32.10
N ASP A 764 23.63 -4.00 31.96
CA ASP A 764 23.00 -3.18 30.93
C ASP A 764 23.44 -3.56 29.51
N PHE A 765 23.66 -4.85 29.27
CA PHE A 765 23.86 -5.36 27.91
C PHE A 765 22.55 -5.23 27.13
N GLN A 766 22.62 -4.64 25.94
CA GLN A 766 21.46 -4.47 25.07
C GLN A 766 21.13 -5.79 24.36
N GLN A 767 22.18 -6.47 23.90
CA GLN A 767 22.09 -7.76 23.23
C GLN A 767 23.37 -8.57 23.41
N LEU A 768 23.25 -9.89 23.47
CA LEU A 768 24.39 -10.80 23.41
C LEU A 768 24.08 -11.94 22.45
N GLN A 769 24.83 -12.02 21.36
CA GLN A 769 24.65 -13.01 20.30
C GLN A 769 25.85 -13.92 20.18
N VAL A 770 25.62 -15.22 20.06
CA VAL A 770 26.66 -16.18 19.67
C VAL A 770 26.27 -16.79 18.34
N PHE A 771 27.13 -16.63 17.34
CA PHE A 771 27.00 -17.30 16.05
C PHE A 771 27.98 -18.45 15.93
N LYS A 772 27.67 -19.45 15.11
CA LYS A 772 28.51 -20.63 14.90
C LYS A 772 28.65 -20.95 13.42
N ASN A 773 29.89 -21.19 12.97
CA ASN A 773 30.20 -21.72 11.64
C ASN A 773 31.24 -22.84 11.78
N GLY A 774 30.86 -24.08 11.50
CA GLY A 774 31.66 -25.24 11.86
C GLY A 774 31.93 -25.27 13.36
N ARG A 775 33.21 -25.20 13.75
CA ARG A 775 33.64 -25.07 15.15
C ARG A 775 33.79 -23.63 15.63
N GLN A 776 33.90 -22.66 14.73
CA GLN A 776 34.21 -21.28 15.10
C GLN A 776 32.96 -20.58 15.62
N LEU A 777 33.12 -19.89 16.73
CA LEU A 777 32.13 -19.03 17.35
C LEU A 777 32.48 -17.57 17.10
N THR A 778 31.45 -16.76 16.88
CA THR A 778 31.53 -15.30 16.88
C THR A 778 30.56 -14.80 17.94
N LEU A 779 31.09 -14.24 19.01
CA LEU A 779 30.32 -13.61 20.08
C LEU A 779 30.25 -12.12 19.80
N VAL A 780 29.06 -11.56 19.84
CA VAL A 780 28.83 -10.12 19.75
C VAL A 780 28.09 -9.66 21.00
N ILE A 781 28.71 -8.74 21.73
CA ILE A 781 28.11 -8.09 22.90
C ILE A 781 27.78 -6.66 22.49
N SER A 782 26.50 -6.31 22.49
CA SER A 782 26.00 -4.97 22.20
C SER A 782 25.74 -4.23 23.51
N ILE A 783 26.37 -3.07 23.68
CA ILE A 783 26.25 -2.21 24.87
C ILE A 783 25.80 -0.80 24.45
N PRO A 784 25.29 0.04 25.38
CA PRO A 784 24.99 1.43 25.06
C PRO A 784 26.21 2.13 24.46
N LYS A 785 26.01 2.92 23.40
CA LYS A 785 27.10 3.62 22.72
C LYS A 785 27.92 4.47 23.68
N GLY A 786 29.24 4.34 23.61
CA GLY A 786 30.18 5.02 24.49
C GLY A 786 30.36 4.42 25.89
N ALA A 787 29.65 3.35 26.24
CA ALA A 787 29.93 2.59 27.45
C ALA A 787 31.20 1.71 27.28
N ASP A 788 31.81 1.32 28.41
CA ASP A 788 33.01 0.46 28.42
C ASP A 788 32.67 -0.95 28.90
N LEU A 789 33.01 -1.96 28.08
CA LEU A 789 32.79 -3.36 28.43
C LEU A 789 33.58 -3.76 29.68
N ASP A 790 34.76 -3.20 29.92
CA ASP A 790 35.57 -3.52 31.10
C ASP A 790 34.91 -3.04 32.40
N GLU A 791 34.06 -2.00 32.33
CA GLU A 791 33.26 -1.52 33.46
C GLU A 791 31.93 -2.28 33.62
N LEU A 792 31.33 -2.71 32.52
CA LEU A 792 30.03 -3.40 32.53
C LEU A 792 30.16 -4.89 32.84
N ASN A 793 31.15 -5.57 32.28
CA ASN A 793 31.30 -7.02 32.39
C ASN A 793 31.38 -7.53 33.85
N PRO A 794 32.07 -6.86 34.80
CA PRO A 794 32.08 -7.27 36.21
C PRO A 794 30.69 -7.28 36.87
N LYS A 795 29.74 -6.48 36.38
CA LYS A 795 28.37 -6.43 36.93
C LYS A 795 27.56 -7.69 36.61
N THR A 796 27.99 -8.47 35.61
CA THR A 796 27.33 -9.75 35.28
C THR A 796 27.47 -10.77 36.41
N THR A 797 28.58 -10.75 37.14
CA THR A 797 28.88 -11.68 38.25
C THR A 797 28.69 -11.07 39.63
N GLU A 798 28.51 -9.74 39.71
CA GLU A 798 28.33 -9.03 40.98
C GLU A 798 27.12 -9.60 41.76
N ASN A 799 27.40 -10.17 42.93
CA ASN A 799 26.42 -10.85 43.78
C ASN A 799 25.67 -12.01 43.07
N ASN A 800 26.26 -12.61 42.03
CA ASN A 800 25.63 -13.64 41.20
C ASN A 800 26.56 -14.86 40.98
N PRO A 801 26.71 -15.76 41.97
CA PRO A 801 27.61 -16.91 41.87
C PRO A 801 27.21 -17.93 40.78
N ARG A 802 25.96 -17.92 40.33
CA ARG A 802 25.47 -18.81 39.25
C ARG A 802 26.13 -18.49 37.90
N VAL A 803 26.48 -17.23 37.66
CA VAL A 803 27.23 -16.83 36.45
C VAL A 803 28.66 -17.36 36.49
N ASP A 804 29.31 -17.38 37.65
CA ASP A 804 30.65 -17.96 37.79
C ASP A 804 30.66 -19.48 37.55
N GLU A 805 29.63 -20.18 38.03
CA GLU A 805 29.41 -21.61 37.75
C GLU A 805 29.20 -21.87 36.26
N TRP A 806 28.33 -21.08 35.63
CA TRP A 806 28.09 -21.12 34.19
C TRP A 806 29.39 -20.91 33.40
N ASN A 807 30.15 -19.86 33.70
CA ASN A 807 31.41 -19.55 33.03
C ASN A 807 32.44 -20.68 33.18
N LYS A 808 32.50 -21.32 34.35
CA LYS A 808 33.36 -22.49 34.59
C LYS A 808 32.97 -23.70 33.75
N ILE A 809 31.67 -23.92 33.56
CA ILE A 809 31.13 -24.97 32.69
C ILE A 809 31.47 -24.64 31.23
N MET A 810 31.18 -23.42 30.78
CA MET A 810 31.39 -22.98 29.39
C MET A 810 32.84 -23.04 28.93
N LYS A 811 33.79 -22.77 29.84
CA LYS A 811 35.22 -22.85 29.58
C LYS A 811 35.68 -24.24 29.10
N ARG A 812 34.95 -25.32 29.40
CA ARG A 812 35.28 -26.69 28.98
C ARG A 812 35.02 -26.95 27.50
N TYR A 813 34.12 -26.18 26.88
CA TYR A 813 33.70 -26.41 25.49
C TYR A 813 34.47 -25.56 24.49
N GLN A 814 35.32 -24.64 24.94
CA GLN A 814 35.90 -23.59 24.09
C GLN A 814 37.44 -23.63 24.08
N THR A 815 38.01 -23.26 22.94
CA THR A 815 39.45 -23.20 22.63
C THR A 815 39.74 -21.95 21.79
N GLY A 816 41.00 -21.49 21.78
CA GLY A 816 41.41 -20.40 20.90
C GLY A 816 41.35 -20.76 19.41
N ILE A 817 41.15 -19.76 18.55
CA ILE A 817 41.34 -19.93 17.10
C ILE A 817 42.83 -19.95 16.74
N GLU A 818 43.15 -20.21 15.47
CA GLU A 818 44.53 -20.29 15.01
C GLU A 818 45.30 -18.98 15.31
N GLY A 819 46.39 -19.07 16.06
CA GLY A 819 47.21 -17.94 16.45
C GLY A 819 46.80 -17.23 17.74
N THR A 820 45.78 -17.72 18.46
CA THR A 820 45.50 -17.27 19.84
C THR A 820 46.67 -17.64 20.76
N LYS A 821 46.97 -16.81 21.77
CA LYS A 821 48.07 -17.09 22.70
C LYS A 821 47.74 -18.28 23.60
N SER A 822 48.77 -18.96 24.09
CA SER A 822 48.59 -20.08 25.02
C SER A 822 47.86 -19.60 26.29
N GLY A 823 46.77 -20.28 26.64
CA GLY A 823 45.92 -19.95 27.81
C GLY A 823 44.79 -18.97 27.54
N GLU A 824 44.73 -18.34 26.35
CA GLU A 824 43.61 -17.51 25.91
C GLU A 824 42.62 -18.33 25.08
N THR A 825 41.33 -18.02 25.21
CA THR A 825 40.24 -18.68 24.47
C THR A 825 39.56 -17.70 23.52
N TRP A 826 38.93 -16.66 24.07
CA TRP A 826 38.27 -15.61 23.29
C TRP A 826 39.28 -14.54 22.87
N VAL A 827 39.24 -14.17 21.60
CA VAL A 827 40.05 -13.08 21.03
C VAL A 827 39.14 -11.95 20.60
N PHE A 828 39.46 -10.73 21.05
CA PHE A 828 38.77 -9.51 20.66
C PHE A 828 39.22 -9.08 19.26
N LEU A 829 38.26 -8.68 18.44
CA LEU A 829 38.52 -8.05 17.15
C LEU A 829 38.46 -6.53 17.31
N ASN A 830 39.44 -5.83 16.74
CA ASN A 830 39.49 -4.37 16.79
C ASN A 830 38.52 -3.80 15.76
N LYS A 831 37.65 -2.87 16.18
CA LYS A 831 36.79 -2.13 15.26
C LYS A 831 37.65 -1.32 14.29
N LEU A 832 37.38 -1.46 13.00
CA LEU A 832 38.01 -0.66 11.95
C LEU A 832 37.20 0.63 11.78
N ASN A 833 37.90 1.77 11.73
CA ASN A 833 37.28 3.07 11.46
C ASN A 833 36.96 3.21 9.98
#